data_AF-U5SC00-F1
#
_entry.id   AF-U5SC00-F1
#
_cell.length_a   1.000
_cell.length_b   1.000
_cell.length_c   1.000
_cell.angle_alpha   90.00
_cell.angle_beta   90.00
_cell.angle_gamma   90.00
#
_symmetry.space_group_name_H-M   'P 1'
#
loop_
_entity.id
_entity.type
_entity.pdbx_description
1 polymer ?
#
loop_
_entity_poly.entity_id
_entity_poly.type
_entity_poly.pdbx_seq_one_letter_code
_entity_poly.pdbx_strand_id
1 'polypeptide(L)'
;MKDIFKDYSLEQFNSDINGLIKDEAVNNIKLFAATDEAKISVVLKPIDDKNFYYGLHPCFSSEKMIDLLFKSKITTGYDFWRVIFKEQIENNWFKISKFKHFDNSFNIEQSELETILLGKSILQMASHFGFRFQCKDTVAEELKGLLARFWREETTDSKYNTNKHYFSKEKTFFCQSGKNQKGTYIDFLGFWPKVIIDKLDKEIHIRIDNNVEPGELSIEKIIESKLKSKKYITLNELYGMSNKSTNLFSEDKFKLRDGNIYYSGTMPRVTEIKYVTDHPSSEQIKYLIMHVERTTFATVDCMDNPMIMLHPLFGEWYKGRPLYDFLLDFDRYEDKMQSEYLYKQKEDDNVNQTVSEEKENENKYQTVYEKKEIENINDYLERSFNTHTVAVSANLETADHYLLVGKRGKGTIDDGEYYCSVNGQSEFNDENVSFYQDSVYEDLPTLDFNSKKRLDLNNEIQRETIAELGISMFEQDWQYYGVSYLSINNKKNDVKSDGESYENASKVSKRRMHFNVLTYNKSYSNFEEVYTNHENVTEKFENSLIEGIRLNLYKDWKEFTKSSIEKISSFAYDHSGIVSFSILSITMVINIINKKSSSDITSMGITDFFEVIVVFLYIVVVTAKWVSNKDVRQHRRTVRFNSRKFKDDASNKNNSLSKLFNKFNFSKHLINKKEEDFQMHVILKVMMGLYFLQKKEK
;
A
#
# COMPACT_ATOMS: atom_id res chain seq x y z
N MET A 1 15.53 -22.09 5.23
CA MET A 1 16.19 -20.88 4.65
C MET A 1 17.40 -21.33 3.87
N LYS A 2 18.38 -21.99 4.52
CA LYS A 2 19.53 -22.67 3.87
C LYS A 2 19.14 -23.51 2.64
N ASP A 3 17.94 -24.09 2.62
CA ASP A 3 17.52 -24.99 1.54
C ASP A 3 16.45 -24.37 0.60
N ILE A 4 16.10 -23.06 0.70
CA ILE A 4 14.99 -22.41 -0.07
C ILE A 4 15.36 -22.30 -1.52
N PHE A 5 16.56 -21.77 -1.76
CA PHE A 5 17.08 -21.50 -3.10
C PHE A 5 17.96 -22.63 -3.64
N LYS A 6 18.12 -23.72 -2.89
CA LYS A 6 18.91 -24.88 -3.30
C LYS A 6 18.33 -25.59 -4.52
N ASP A 7 17.00 -25.75 -4.57
CA ASP A 7 16.31 -26.41 -5.69
C ASP A 7 15.52 -25.41 -6.57
N TYR A 8 15.59 -24.11 -6.27
CA TYR A 8 14.73 -23.09 -6.88
C TYR A 8 15.43 -21.73 -6.89
N SER A 9 16.12 -21.40 -7.99
CA SER A 9 16.96 -20.20 -8.06
C SER A 9 16.18 -18.89 -7.91
N LEU A 10 16.87 -17.83 -7.48
CA LEU A 10 16.33 -16.48 -7.39
C LEU A 10 15.76 -15.99 -8.73
N GLU A 11 16.44 -16.30 -9.83
CA GLU A 11 15.98 -16.01 -11.19
C GLU A 11 14.66 -16.73 -11.52
N GLN A 12 14.53 -18.02 -11.17
CA GLN A 12 13.29 -18.77 -11.38
C GLN A 12 12.14 -18.20 -10.54
N PHE A 13 12.41 -17.84 -9.28
CA PHE A 13 11.42 -17.18 -8.41
C PHE A 13 10.93 -15.87 -9.03
N ASN A 14 11.84 -15.01 -9.50
CA ASN A 14 11.50 -13.76 -10.16
C ASN A 14 10.70 -13.99 -11.46
N SER A 15 11.08 -14.97 -12.26
CA SER A 15 10.35 -15.33 -13.48
C SER A 15 8.92 -15.77 -13.19
N ASP A 16 8.74 -16.68 -12.23
CA ASP A 16 7.43 -17.23 -11.88
C ASP A 16 6.51 -16.15 -11.28
N ILE A 17 7.03 -15.31 -10.38
CA ILE A 17 6.26 -14.19 -9.80
C ILE A 17 5.90 -13.15 -10.87
N ASN A 18 6.84 -12.72 -11.72
CA ASN A 18 6.53 -11.75 -12.78
C ASN A 18 5.50 -12.31 -13.79
N GLY A 19 5.50 -13.62 -14.03
CA GLY A 19 4.46 -14.29 -14.80
C GLY A 19 3.06 -14.20 -14.16
N LEU A 20 2.98 -14.14 -12.83
CA LEU A 20 1.72 -14.08 -12.06
C LEU A 20 1.13 -12.68 -11.93
N ILE A 21 1.97 -11.64 -12.00
CA ILE A 21 1.54 -10.25 -11.78
C ILE A 21 1.50 -9.43 -13.07
N LYS A 22 1.82 -10.02 -14.21
CA LYS A 22 1.99 -9.31 -15.49
C LYS A 22 0.78 -8.45 -15.91
N ASP A 23 -0.42 -8.84 -15.48
CA ASP A 23 -1.69 -8.20 -15.84
C ASP A 23 -2.25 -7.31 -14.69
N GLU A 24 -1.49 -7.12 -13.61
CA GLU A 24 -1.88 -6.32 -12.45
C GLU A 24 -1.40 -4.87 -12.58
N ALA A 25 -1.92 -3.98 -11.73
CA ALA A 25 -1.52 -2.57 -11.73
C ALA A 25 -0.02 -2.41 -11.43
N VAL A 26 0.46 -3.17 -10.46
CA VAL A 26 1.88 -3.43 -10.22
C VAL A 26 2.26 -4.66 -11.02
N ASN A 27 3.05 -4.48 -12.07
CA ASN A 27 3.34 -5.53 -13.05
C ASN A 27 4.83 -5.89 -13.17
N ASN A 28 5.64 -5.42 -12.22
CA ASN A 28 7.04 -5.78 -12.07
C ASN A 28 7.42 -5.87 -10.57
N ILE A 29 7.97 -7.00 -10.18
CA ILE A 29 8.61 -7.19 -8.88
C ILE A 29 9.82 -8.09 -9.05
N LYS A 30 10.92 -7.74 -8.41
CA LYS A 30 12.11 -8.60 -8.37
C LYS A 30 12.68 -8.65 -6.97
N LEU A 31 12.88 -9.87 -6.49
CA LEU A 31 13.77 -10.15 -5.38
C LEU A 31 15.20 -10.09 -5.94
N PHE A 32 15.98 -9.08 -5.54
CA PHE A 32 17.33 -8.88 -6.07
C PHE A 32 18.42 -9.36 -5.12
N ALA A 33 18.05 -9.69 -3.88
CA ALA A 33 18.92 -10.34 -2.93
C ALA A 33 18.09 -11.26 -2.02
N ALA A 34 18.61 -12.45 -1.77
CA ALA A 34 17.92 -13.43 -0.93
C ALA A 34 18.88 -14.12 0.05
N THR A 35 18.32 -14.57 1.16
CA THR A 35 19.02 -15.39 2.14
C THR A 35 19.14 -16.81 1.60
N ASP A 36 20.38 -17.30 1.49
CA ASP A 36 20.75 -18.64 1.06
C ASP A 36 21.50 -19.37 2.19
N GLU A 37 22.72 -19.85 1.94
CA GLU A 37 23.60 -20.36 2.99
C GLU A 37 24.12 -19.24 3.91
N ALA A 38 24.21 -18.01 3.41
CA ALA A 38 24.63 -16.85 4.18
C ALA A 38 23.44 -16.15 4.84
N LYS A 39 23.62 -15.61 6.05
CA LYS A 39 22.64 -14.67 6.63
C LYS A 39 22.67 -13.38 5.81
N ILE A 40 21.52 -12.77 5.57
CA ILE A 40 21.48 -11.42 4.99
C ILE A 40 21.36 -10.37 6.10
N SER A 41 22.05 -9.25 5.93
CA SER A 41 21.99 -8.11 6.82
C SER A 41 21.73 -6.87 5.99
N VAL A 42 20.64 -6.17 6.27
CA VAL A 42 20.25 -4.96 5.53
C VAL A 42 20.33 -3.78 6.47
N VAL A 43 21.04 -2.73 6.06
CA VAL A 43 21.21 -1.50 6.84
C VAL A 43 20.97 -0.28 5.97
N LEU A 44 20.46 0.78 6.60
CA LEU A 44 20.40 2.09 5.98
C LEU A 44 21.66 2.89 6.34
N LYS A 45 22.19 3.62 5.37
CA LYS A 45 23.29 4.56 5.56
C LYS A 45 22.90 5.95 5.05
N PRO A 46 22.57 6.87 5.96
CA PRO A 46 22.31 8.27 5.60
C PRO A 46 23.46 8.88 4.82
N ILE A 47 23.15 9.78 3.89
CA ILE A 47 24.15 10.67 3.29
C ILE A 47 24.74 11.62 4.35
N ASP A 48 25.94 12.16 4.09
CA ASP A 48 26.64 13.01 5.05
C ASP A 48 25.96 14.39 5.25
N ASP A 49 25.16 14.85 4.28
CA ASP A 49 24.44 16.12 4.38
C ASP A 49 23.16 15.97 5.24
N LYS A 50 23.33 16.26 6.53
CA LYS A 50 22.29 16.20 7.56
C LYS A 50 21.14 17.19 7.40
N ASN A 51 21.24 18.17 6.52
CA ASN A 51 20.19 19.18 6.30
C ASN A 51 19.51 19.02 4.93
N PHE A 52 19.94 18.04 4.14
CA PHE A 52 19.36 17.81 2.84
C PHE A 52 18.05 17.04 2.95
N TYR A 53 17.08 17.48 2.15
CA TYR A 53 15.83 16.81 1.86
C TYR A 53 15.65 16.79 0.35
N TYR A 54 15.37 15.62 -0.20
CA TYR A 54 14.93 15.44 -1.56
C TYR A 54 13.44 15.75 -1.67
N GLY A 55 13.12 16.60 -2.63
CA GLY A 55 11.79 17.12 -2.87
C GLY A 55 11.38 18.24 -1.92
N LEU A 56 10.12 18.24 -1.53
CA LEU A 56 9.49 19.23 -0.68
C LEU A 56 9.95 19.07 0.77
N HIS A 57 10.43 20.17 1.37
CA HIS A 57 10.86 20.22 2.76
C HIS A 57 9.70 19.91 3.74
N PRO A 58 9.93 19.14 4.83
CA PRO A 58 8.85 18.74 5.76
C PRO A 58 8.18 19.93 6.48
N CYS A 59 8.90 21.04 6.70
CA CYS A 59 8.30 22.28 7.23
C CYS A 59 7.23 22.91 6.33
N PHE A 60 7.11 22.50 5.06
CA PHE A 60 6.03 22.95 4.20
C PHE A 60 4.74 22.20 4.57
N SER A 61 4.05 22.71 5.59
CA SER A 61 2.84 22.09 6.13
C SER A 61 1.59 22.35 5.29
N SER A 62 0.49 21.67 5.62
CA SER A 62 -0.83 21.94 5.03
C SER A 62 -1.30 23.36 5.34
N GLU A 63 -1.01 23.90 6.52
CA GLU A 63 -1.32 25.30 6.87
C GLU A 63 -0.53 26.27 5.99
N LYS A 64 0.76 26.02 5.76
CA LYS A 64 1.58 26.85 4.86
C LYS A 64 1.06 26.79 3.42
N MET A 65 0.62 25.62 2.96
CA MET A 65 -0.03 25.45 1.66
C MET A 65 -1.33 26.29 1.57
N ILE A 66 -2.21 26.18 2.57
CA ILE A 66 -3.48 26.93 2.64
C ILE A 66 -3.19 28.43 2.64
N ASP A 67 -2.27 28.88 3.48
CA ASP A 67 -1.83 30.27 3.57
C ASP A 67 -1.34 30.78 2.21
N LEU A 68 -0.47 30.01 1.54
CA LEU A 68 0.05 30.36 0.23
C LEU A 68 -1.08 30.52 -0.80
N LEU A 69 -2.03 29.60 -0.83
CA LEU A 69 -3.11 29.58 -1.82
C LEU A 69 -4.15 30.69 -1.60
N PHE A 70 -4.53 30.96 -0.35
CA PHE A 70 -5.64 31.89 -0.05
C PHE A 70 -5.18 33.30 0.36
N LYS A 71 -4.03 33.47 1.04
CA LYS A 71 -3.54 34.81 1.45
C LYS A 71 -2.87 35.57 0.31
N SER A 72 -2.31 34.86 -0.67
CA SER A 72 -1.59 35.47 -1.80
C SER A 72 -2.50 36.04 -2.90
N LYS A 73 -3.84 35.96 -2.74
CA LYS A 73 -4.84 36.45 -3.70
C LYS A 73 -4.60 35.94 -5.12
N ILE A 74 -4.42 34.63 -5.26
CA ILE A 74 -4.15 33.98 -6.54
C ILE A 74 -5.43 33.99 -7.39
N THR A 75 -5.43 34.79 -8.46
CA THR A 75 -6.59 34.90 -9.37
C THR A 75 -6.34 34.38 -10.77
N THR A 76 -5.08 34.19 -11.15
CA THR A 76 -4.66 33.73 -12.49
C THR A 76 -3.53 32.71 -12.37
N GLY A 77 -3.23 31.99 -13.47
CA GLY A 77 -2.03 31.13 -13.52
C GLY A 77 -0.74 31.94 -13.37
N TYR A 78 -0.67 33.11 -14.00
CA TYR A 78 0.42 34.05 -13.79
C TYR A 78 0.64 34.43 -12.32
N ASP A 79 -0.43 34.73 -11.57
CA ASP A 79 -0.33 35.04 -10.13
C ASP A 79 0.20 33.84 -9.35
N PHE A 80 -0.31 32.64 -9.64
CA PHE A 80 0.12 31.39 -8.99
C PHE A 80 1.63 31.21 -9.18
N TRP A 81 2.11 31.21 -10.41
CA TRP A 81 3.53 30.97 -10.69
C TRP A 81 4.41 32.07 -10.11
N ARG A 82 4.01 33.35 -10.18
CA ARG A 82 4.77 34.43 -9.54
C ARG A 82 4.96 34.17 -8.03
N VAL A 83 3.93 33.68 -7.34
CA VAL A 83 4.02 33.30 -5.92
C VAL A 83 4.94 32.11 -5.72
N ILE A 84 4.83 31.07 -6.55
CA ILE A 84 5.69 29.87 -6.47
C ILE A 84 7.17 30.23 -6.68
N PHE A 85 7.50 31.00 -7.73
CA PHE A 85 8.86 31.47 -8.00
C PHE A 85 9.41 32.28 -6.82
N LYS A 86 8.60 33.19 -6.27
CA LYS A 86 8.99 33.98 -5.10
C LYS A 86 9.28 33.09 -3.89
N GLU A 87 8.37 32.19 -3.54
CA GLU A 87 8.51 31.31 -2.38
C GLU A 87 9.72 30.37 -2.53
N GLN A 88 9.99 29.84 -3.72
CA GLN A 88 11.16 29.00 -3.98
C GLN A 88 12.47 29.79 -3.88
N ILE A 89 12.53 31.02 -4.39
CA ILE A 89 13.72 31.88 -4.28
C ILE A 89 13.99 32.26 -2.81
N GLU A 90 12.95 32.61 -2.06
CA GLU A 90 13.08 33.09 -0.68
C GLU A 90 13.39 31.97 0.32
N ASN A 91 12.79 30.78 0.15
CA ASN A 91 12.83 29.72 1.15
C ASN A 91 13.46 28.41 0.66
N ASN A 92 13.58 28.21 -0.65
CA ASN A 92 14.15 27.01 -1.25
C ASN A 92 13.45 25.72 -0.78
N TRP A 93 12.11 25.72 -0.88
CA TRP A 93 11.22 24.69 -0.35
C TRP A 93 11.37 23.33 -1.02
N PHE A 94 11.70 23.31 -2.31
CA PHE A 94 11.84 22.07 -3.08
C PHE A 94 13.26 21.93 -3.62
N LYS A 95 13.89 20.78 -3.41
CA LYS A 95 15.24 20.51 -3.91
C LYS A 95 15.30 19.16 -4.57
N ILE A 96 16.11 19.01 -5.60
CA ILE A 96 16.49 17.69 -6.11
C ILE A 96 17.99 17.49 -5.95
N SER A 97 18.43 16.24 -5.81
CA SER A 97 19.85 15.94 -5.67
C SER A 97 20.61 16.44 -6.90
N LYS A 98 21.88 16.84 -6.71
CA LYS A 98 22.69 17.31 -7.85
C LYS A 98 22.95 16.13 -8.79
N PHE A 99 22.26 16.12 -9.92
CA PHE A 99 22.46 15.10 -10.93
C PHE A 99 23.75 15.41 -11.70
N LYS A 100 24.71 14.48 -11.68
CA LYS A 100 25.92 14.57 -12.51
C LYS A 100 25.59 14.68 -14.01
N HIS A 101 24.44 14.15 -14.39
CA HIS A 101 23.94 14.11 -15.76
C HIS A 101 22.54 14.74 -15.84
N PHE A 102 22.36 15.94 -15.31
CA PHE A 102 21.14 16.71 -15.58
C PHE A 102 21.01 16.85 -17.11
N ASP A 103 19.99 16.21 -17.66
CA ASP A 103 19.87 16.04 -19.10
C ASP A 103 19.59 17.40 -19.76
N ASN A 104 20.44 17.77 -20.72
CA ASN A 104 20.24 18.99 -21.51
C ASN A 104 18.89 18.97 -22.26
N SER A 105 18.23 17.81 -22.38
CA SER A 105 16.91 17.67 -22.99
C SER A 105 15.81 18.53 -22.34
N PHE A 106 15.93 18.89 -21.06
CA PHE A 106 14.93 19.73 -20.38
C PHE A 106 14.96 21.20 -20.82
N ASN A 107 16.06 21.69 -21.38
CA ASN A 107 16.24 23.10 -21.80
C ASN A 107 15.96 24.15 -20.69
N ILE A 108 16.10 23.78 -19.41
CA ILE A 108 15.98 24.66 -18.24
C ILE A 108 17.07 24.33 -17.21
N GLU A 109 17.32 25.25 -16.29
CA GLU A 109 18.22 24.99 -15.16
C GLU A 109 17.54 24.10 -14.12
N GLN A 110 18.34 23.37 -13.33
CA GLN A 110 17.83 22.53 -12.24
C GLN A 110 16.96 23.33 -11.25
N SER A 111 17.36 24.54 -10.89
CA SER A 111 16.63 25.44 -9.98
C SER A 111 15.24 25.81 -10.51
N GLU A 112 15.11 25.91 -11.84
CA GLU A 112 13.84 26.19 -12.48
C GLU A 112 12.95 24.96 -12.46
N LEU A 113 13.50 23.77 -12.74
CA LEU A 113 12.75 22.52 -12.62
C LEU A 113 12.27 22.30 -11.17
N GLU A 114 13.13 22.55 -10.18
CA GLU A 114 12.77 22.52 -8.75
C GLU A 114 11.58 23.45 -8.45
N THR A 115 11.55 24.64 -9.05
CA THR A 115 10.42 25.57 -8.91
C THR A 115 9.14 25.03 -9.54
N ILE A 116 9.23 24.40 -10.72
CA ILE A 116 8.09 23.78 -11.39
C ILE A 116 7.55 22.61 -10.56
N LEU A 117 8.44 21.79 -9.99
CA LEU A 117 8.10 20.67 -9.11
C LEU A 117 7.52 21.13 -7.77
N LEU A 118 7.94 22.28 -7.24
CA LEU A 118 7.27 22.91 -6.09
C LEU A 118 5.80 23.22 -6.42
N GLY A 119 5.56 23.85 -7.58
CA GLY A 119 4.19 24.14 -8.04
C GLY A 119 3.35 22.87 -8.21
N LYS A 120 3.94 21.81 -8.75
CA LYS A 120 3.32 20.47 -8.83
C LYS A 120 2.99 19.90 -7.46
N SER A 121 3.92 19.97 -6.51
CA SER A 121 3.75 19.45 -5.16
C SER A 121 2.64 20.19 -4.42
N ILE A 122 2.58 21.51 -4.50
CA ILE A 122 1.54 22.32 -3.84
C ILE A 122 0.15 21.97 -4.39
N LEU A 123 0.00 21.85 -5.71
CA LEU A 123 -1.29 21.50 -6.30
C LEU A 123 -1.67 20.05 -6.00
N GLN A 124 -0.69 19.14 -5.93
CA GLN A 124 -0.92 17.75 -5.56
C GLN A 124 -1.38 17.66 -4.10
N MET A 125 -0.67 18.29 -3.17
CA MET A 125 -1.09 18.37 -1.77
C MET A 125 -2.49 18.96 -1.65
N ALA A 126 -2.77 20.07 -2.35
CA ALA A 126 -4.07 20.73 -2.30
C ALA A 126 -5.21 19.82 -2.76
N SER A 127 -4.94 18.85 -3.64
CA SER A 127 -5.95 17.92 -4.16
C SER A 127 -6.54 16.98 -3.13
N HIS A 128 -5.93 16.84 -1.94
CA HIS A 128 -6.51 16.09 -0.83
C HIS A 128 -7.44 16.95 0.05
N PHE A 129 -7.37 18.27 -0.12
CA PHE A 129 -8.13 19.24 0.65
C PHE A 129 -9.27 19.79 -0.21
N GLY A 130 -10.35 20.22 0.43
CA GLY A 130 -11.52 20.66 -0.31
C GLY A 130 -12.67 21.18 0.52
N PHE A 131 -13.74 21.51 -0.19
CA PHE A 131 -15.01 21.92 0.37
C PHE A 131 -16.06 20.82 0.18
N ARG A 132 -16.74 20.44 1.26
CA ARG A 132 -17.86 19.49 1.22
C ARG A 132 -19.18 20.20 1.12
N PHE A 133 -20.00 19.78 0.16
CA PHE A 133 -21.32 20.31 -0.07
C PHE A 133 -22.39 19.23 0.02
N GLN A 134 -23.39 19.44 0.87
CA GLN A 134 -24.61 18.63 0.91
C GLN A 134 -25.57 19.09 -0.18
N CYS A 135 -26.08 18.15 -0.98
CA CYS A 135 -27.02 18.42 -2.07
C CYS A 135 -27.92 17.22 -2.40
N LYS A 136 -28.89 17.43 -3.30
CA LYS A 136 -29.73 16.34 -3.82
C LYS A 136 -28.94 15.54 -4.87
N ASP A 137 -29.22 14.25 -5.01
CA ASP A 137 -28.61 13.37 -6.04
C ASP A 137 -28.62 14.00 -7.44
N THR A 138 -29.75 14.57 -7.86
CA THR A 138 -29.87 15.21 -9.18
C THR A 138 -28.95 16.42 -9.34
N VAL A 139 -28.74 17.18 -8.27
CA VAL A 139 -27.84 18.34 -8.27
C VAL A 139 -26.39 17.88 -8.31
N ALA A 140 -26.04 16.83 -7.55
CA ALA A 140 -24.68 16.26 -7.58
C ALA A 140 -24.28 15.80 -8.99
N GLU A 141 -25.15 15.08 -9.69
CA GLU A 141 -24.89 14.61 -11.06
C GLU A 141 -24.80 15.74 -12.08
N GLU A 142 -25.67 16.76 -11.97
CA GLU A 142 -25.58 17.97 -12.80
C GLU A 142 -24.25 18.72 -12.57
N LEU A 143 -23.85 18.89 -11.30
CA LEU A 143 -22.59 19.55 -10.94
C LEU A 143 -21.39 18.80 -11.52
N LYS A 144 -21.31 17.48 -11.38
CA LYS A 144 -20.25 16.67 -12.01
C LYS A 144 -20.19 16.92 -13.53
N GLY A 145 -21.36 16.98 -14.18
CA GLY A 145 -21.46 17.28 -15.61
C GLY A 145 -20.92 18.67 -15.98
N LEU A 146 -21.26 19.70 -15.19
CA LEU A 146 -20.77 21.07 -15.36
C LEU A 146 -19.26 21.15 -15.15
N LEU A 147 -18.75 20.55 -14.08
CA LEU A 147 -17.32 20.54 -13.74
C LEU A 147 -16.51 19.86 -14.84
N ALA A 148 -16.92 18.67 -15.28
CA ALA A 148 -16.26 17.96 -16.37
C ALA A 148 -16.33 18.74 -17.71
N ARG A 149 -17.39 19.51 -17.95
CA ARG A 149 -17.49 20.39 -19.13
C ARG A 149 -16.51 21.57 -19.03
N PHE A 150 -16.58 22.35 -17.96
CA PHE A 150 -15.77 23.55 -17.80
C PHE A 150 -14.28 23.22 -17.72
N TRP A 151 -13.91 22.16 -17.02
CA TRP A 151 -12.53 21.69 -17.00
C TRP A 151 -12.05 21.29 -18.40
N ARG A 152 -12.87 20.54 -19.15
CA ARG A 152 -12.54 20.22 -20.55
C ARG A 152 -12.37 21.48 -21.37
N GLU A 153 -13.26 22.46 -21.32
CA GLU A 153 -13.10 23.72 -22.07
C GLU A 153 -11.76 24.41 -21.80
N GLU A 154 -11.32 24.49 -20.54
CA GLU A 154 -10.03 25.11 -20.18
C GLU A 154 -8.81 24.27 -20.57
N THR A 155 -9.00 22.95 -20.71
CA THR A 155 -7.96 21.98 -21.09
C THR A 155 -8.03 21.54 -22.54
N THR A 156 -9.02 21.96 -23.34
CA THR A 156 -9.25 21.49 -24.74
C THR A 156 -8.89 22.54 -25.78
N ASP A 157 -8.20 23.61 -25.39
CA ASP A 157 -7.42 24.36 -26.37
C ASP A 157 -6.54 23.35 -27.13
N SER A 158 -6.48 23.49 -28.46
CA SER A 158 -5.93 22.51 -29.43
C SER A 158 -4.55 21.91 -29.09
N LYS A 159 -3.86 22.52 -28.13
CA LYS A 159 -2.55 22.20 -27.55
C LYS A 159 -2.54 20.96 -26.63
N TYR A 160 -3.68 20.47 -26.16
CA TYR A 160 -3.80 19.33 -25.20
C TYR A 160 -4.59 18.12 -25.74
N ASN A 161 -4.68 18.00 -27.06
CA ASN A 161 -5.62 17.09 -27.77
C ASN A 161 -5.48 15.59 -27.44
N THR A 162 -4.45 15.16 -26.71
CA THR A 162 -4.22 13.77 -26.29
C THR A 162 -5.05 13.34 -25.06
N ASN A 163 -5.67 14.27 -24.32
CA ASN A 163 -6.17 13.97 -22.96
C ASN A 163 -7.70 13.80 -22.82
N LYS A 164 -8.44 13.57 -23.90
CA LYS A 164 -9.93 13.42 -23.87
C LYS A 164 -10.44 12.32 -22.92
N HIS A 165 -9.61 11.35 -22.55
CA HIS A 165 -10.00 10.21 -21.71
C HIS A 165 -9.96 10.47 -20.19
N TYR A 166 -9.28 11.52 -19.72
CA TYR A 166 -9.06 11.73 -18.29
C TYR A 166 -10.21 12.39 -17.55
N PHE A 167 -11.06 13.12 -18.27
CA PHE A 167 -12.22 13.80 -17.71
C PHE A 167 -13.51 13.12 -18.20
N SER A 168 -13.67 11.84 -17.85
CA SER A 168 -14.94 11.14 -17.98
C SER A 168 -15.88 11.58 -16.85
N LYS A 169 -17.21 11.45 -17.06
CA LYS A 169 -18.24 11.84 -16.08
C LYS A 169 -18.11 11.14 -14.71
N GLU A 170 -17.34 10.06 -14.63
CA GLU A 170 -17.34 9.15 -13.47
C GLU A 170 -16.13 9.29 -12.55
N LYS A 171 -15.03 9.94 -12.98
CA LYS A 171 -13.80 10.07 -12.19
C LYS A 171 -13.10 11.41 -12.43
N THR A 172 -13.57 12.47 -11.80
CA THR A 172 -12.83 13.73 -11.73
C THR A 172 -11.98 13.74 -10.47
N PHE A 173 -10.65 13.82 -10.61
CA PHE A 173 -9.70 13.90 -9.49
C PHE A 173 -10.03 15.02 -8.49
N PHE A 174 -10.61 16.12 -8.98
CA PHE A 174 -10.99 17.29 -8.19
C PHE A 174 -12.43 17.26 -7.65
N CYS A 175 -13.20 16.20 -7.90
CA CYS A 175 -14.57 16.13 -7.43
C CYS A 175 -15.00 14.70 -7.11
N GLN A 176 -15.31 14.45 -5.84
CA GLN A 176 -15.82 13.17 -5.34
C GLN A 176 -17.26 13.34 -4.87
N SER A 177 -18.06 12.28 -4.91
CA SER A 177 -19.41 12.28 -4.34
C SER A 177 -19.64 11.02 -3.53
N GLY A 178 -20.38 11.15 -2.44
CA GLY A 178 -20.83 10.00 -1.67
C GLY A 178 -22.21 10.20 -1.09
N LYS A 179 -22.65 9.21 -0.32
CA LYS A 179 -23.90 9.27 0.44
C LYS A 179 -23.60 9.10 1.91
N ASN A 180 -24.24 9.90 2.73
CA ASN A 180 -24.23 9.77 4.18
C ASN A 180 -25.67 9.73 4.72
N GLN A 181 -25.84 9.71 6.04
CA GLN A 181 -27.16 9.67 6.67
C GLN A 181 -28.03 10.90 6.36
N LYS A 182 -27.42 12.03 5.95
CA LYS A 182 -28.07 13.33 5.68
C LYS A 182 -28.38 13.54 4.19
N GLY A 183 -27.90 12.66 3.31
CA GLY A 183 -28.14 12.72 1.87
C GLY A 183 -26.88 12.53 1.05
N THR A 184 -26.83 13.20 -0.10
CA THR A 184 -25.72 13.11 -1.04
C THR A 184 -24.79 14.29 -0.82
N TYR A 185 -23.50 14.01 -0.73
CA TYR A 185 -22.49 15.05 -0.65
C TYR A 185 -21.60 15.04 -1.90
N ILE A 186 -21.04 16.20 -2.20
CA ILE A 186 -20.03 16.40 -3.23
C ILE A 186 -18.87 17.17 -2.61
N ASP A 187 -17.67 16.63 -2.76
CA ASP A 187 -16.42 17.24 -2.30
C ASP A 187 -15.73 17.88 -3.49
N PHE A 188 -15.52 19.20 -3.42
CA PHE A 188 -14.72 19.94 -4.40
C PHE A 188 -13.30 19.99 -3.86
N LEU A 189 -12.42 19.18 -4.44
CA LEU A 189 -11.05 18.98 -4.00
C LEU A 189 -10.09 19.86 -4.80
N GLY A 190 -8.97 20.25 -4.20
CA GLY A 190 -7.95 21.05 -4.85
C GLY A 190 -8.20 22.55 -4.85
N PHE A 191 -7.21 23.26 -5.39
CA PHE A 191 -7.32 24.68 -5.72
C PHE A 191 -7.82 24.84 -7.14
N TRP A 192 -8.84 25.67 -7.37
CA TRP A 192 -9.49 25.79 -8.68
C TRP A 192 -9.08 27.09 -9.39
N PRO A 193 -8.80 27.06 -10.71
CA PRO A 193 -8.58 28.27 -11.49
C PRO A 193 -9.79 29.20 -11.45
N LYS A 194 -9.56 30.50 -11.32
CA LYS A 194 -10.63 31.52 -11.26
C LYS A 194 -11.61 31.44 -12.42
N VAL A 195 -11.12 31.19 -13.64
CA VAL A 195 -11.97 31.06 -14.83
C VAL A 195 -13.02 29.96 -14.68
N ILE A 196 -12.68 28.85 -14.01
CA ILE A 196 -13.62 27.76 -13.74
C ILE A 196 -14.60 28.16 -12.62
N ILE A 197 -14.09 28.79 -11.56
CA ILE A 197 -14.92 29.33 -10.47
C ILE A 197 -15.95 30.34 -11.01
N ASP A 198 -15.54 31.27 -11.86
CA ASP A 198 -16.40 32.29 -12.48
C ASP A 198 -17.49 31.67 -13.38
N LYS A 199 -17.20 30.55 -14.04
CA LYS A 199 -18.18 29.79 -14.82
C LYS A 199 -19.17 29.07 -13.89
N LEU A 200 -18.70 28.44 -12.83
CA LEU A 200 -19.56 27.75 -11.85
C LEU A 200 -20.44 28.71 -11.07
N ASP A 201 -19.94 29.89 -10.70
CA ASP A 201 -20.69 30.91 -9.95
C ASP A 201 -21.92 31.43 -10.70
N LYS A 202 -21.95 31.30 -12.03
CA LYS A 202 -23.12 31.65 -12.84
C LYS A 202 -24.21 30.57 -12.79
N GLU A 203 -23.85 29.35 -12.43
CA GLU A 203 -24.72 28.17 -12.47
C GLU A 203 -25.18 27.77 -11.04
N ILE A 204 -24.43 28.13 -9.99
CA ILE A 204 -24.63 27.63 -8.63
C ILE A 204 -24.56 28.75 -7.58
N HIS A 205 -25.36 28.65 -6.51
CA HIS A 205 -25.19 29.45 -5.30
C HIS A 205 -25.07 28.55 -4.07
N ILE A 206 -24.20 28.96 -3.13
CA ILE A 206 -23.91 28.20 -1.92
C ILE A 206 -24.71 28.79 -0.79
N ARG A 207 -25.54 27.97 -0.14
CA ARG A 207 -26.27 28.35 1.06
C ARG A 207 -25.41 28.05 2.28
N ILE A 208 -25.23 29.05 3.13
CA ILE A 208 -24.69 28.83 4.48
C ILE A 208 -25.86 28.39 5.35
N ASP A 209 -25.92 27.11 5.66
CA ASP A 209 -26.91 26.57 6.59
C ASP A 209 -26.24 26.22 7.92
N ASN A 210 -26.58 26.99 8.96
CA ASN A 210 -26.05 26.81 10.32
C ASN A 210 -26.57 25.52 10.99
N ASN A 211 -27.49 24.79 10.36
CA ASN A 211 -27.96 23.49 10.83
C ASN A 211 -27.15 22.31 10.27
N VAL A 212 -26.16 22.56 9.41
CA VAL A 212 -25.22 21.55 8.93
C VAL A 212 -24.02 21.52 9.88
N GLU A 213 -23.31 20.39 9.94
CA GLU A 213 -22.15 20.25 10.82
C GLU A 213 -21.10 21.35 10.59
N PRO A 214 -20.38 21.79 11.64
CA PRO A 214 -19.31 22.77 11.51
C PRO A 214 -18.31 22.36 10.40
N GLY A 215 -18.29 23.11 9.28
CA GLY A 215 -17.41 22.85 8.14
C GLY A 215 -18.08 22.19 6.92
N GLU A 216 -19.38 21.95 6.95
CA GLU A 216 -20.17 21.52 5.80
C GLU A 216 -21.02 22.69 5.23
N LEU A 217 -21.13 22.75 3.90
CA LEU A 217 -21.93 23.75 3.18
C LEU A 217 -23.12 23.06 2.50
N SER A 218 -24.21 23.78 2.23
CA SER A 218 -25.32 23.24 1.42
C SER A 218 -25.38 23.94 0.07
N ILE A 219 -25.56 23.18 -1.01
CA ILE A 219 -25.77 23.76 -2.35
C ILE A 219 -27.26 23.72 -2.69
N GLU A 220 -27.80 24.88 -3.05
CA GLU A 220 -29.13 25.01 -3.64
C GLU A 220 -29.00 25.53 -5.07
N LYS A 221 -29.68 24.86 -6.01
CA LYS A 221 -29.77 25.34 -7.40
C LYS A 221 -30.55 26.66 -7.45
N ILE A 222 -30.15 27.54 -8.37
CA ILE A 222 -30.81 28.84 -8.60
C ILE A 222 -32.33 28.70 -8.69
N ILE A 223 -33.02 29.45 -7.85
CA ILE A 223 -34.28 30.11 -8.22
C ILE A 223 -33.95 31.60 -8.18
N GLU A 224 -33.84 32.25 -9.35
CA GLU A 224 -33.37 33.65 -9.51
C GLU A 224 -34.15 34.66 -8.62
N SER A 225 -35.31 34.28 -8.09
CA SER A 225 -36.19 35.14 -7.31
C SER A 225 -35.83 35.32 -5.82
N LYS A 226 -34.74 34.75 -5.28
CA LYS A 226 -34.42 34.81 -3.82
C LYS A 226 -33.07 35.43 -3.41
N LEU A 227 -32.33 36.05 -4.33
CA LEU A 227 -30.94 36.51 -4.13
C LEU A 227 -30.70 37.71 -3.19
N LYS A 228 -31.68 38.16 -2.39
CA LYS A 228 -31.52 39.31 -1.47
C LYS A 228 -31.30 38.94 0.00
N SER A 229 -31.13 37.66 0.35
CA SER A 229 -30.93 37.24 1.74
C SER A 229 -29.44 37.04 2.09
N LYS A 230 -29.02 37.46 3.30
CA LYS A 230 -27.65 37.30 3.86
C LYS A 230 -27.20 35.83 4.07
N LYS A 231 -27.93 34.84 3.53
CA LYS A 231 -27.72 33.40 3.78
C LYS A 231 -26.95 32.67 2.66
N TYR A 232 -26.53 33.38 1.62
CA TYR A 232 -25.84 32.79 0.47
C TYR A 232 -24.49 33.47 0.23
N ILE A 233 -23.51 32.67 -0.19
CA ILE A 233 -22.19 33.11 -0.68
C ILE A 233 -21.94 32.53 -2.07
N THR A 234 -21.05 33.15 -2.83
CA THR A 234 -20.58 32.60 -4.11
C THR A 234 -19.32 31.75 -3.91
N LEU A 235 -18.94 30.91 -4.88
CA LEU A 235 -17.64 30.22 -4.88
C LEU A 235 -16.49 31.23 -4.94
N ASN A 236 -16.61 32.35 -5.67
CA ASN A 236 -15.59 33.41 -5.60
C ASN A 236 -15.39 33.94 -4.17
N GLU A 237 -16.47 34.10 -3.40
CA GLU A 237 -16.37 34.48 -1.98
C GLU A 237 -15.78 33.33 -1.14
N LEU A 238 -16.13 32.06 -1.43
CA LEU A 238 -15.59 30.88 -0.73
C LEU A 238 -14.10 30.62 -1.01
N TYR A 239 -13.60 30.92 -2.20
CA TYR A 239 -12.18 30.77 -2.57
C TYR A 239 -11.36 32.04 -2.28
N GLY A 240 -11.94 33.06 -1.64
CA GLY A 240 -11.23 34.31 -1.34
C GLY A 240 -10.85 35.15 -2.57
N MET A 241 -11.51 34.93 -3.71
CA MET A 241 -11.24 35.62 -4.97
C MET A 241 -12.06 36.90 -5.16
N SER A 242 -12.88 37.28 -4.17
CA SER A 242 -13.68 38.50 -4.20
C SER A 242 -12.93 39.69 -3.58
N ASN A 243 -13.20 40.91 -4.05
CA ASN A 243 -12.64 42.14 -3.47
C ASN A 243 -13.18 42.48 -2.06
N LYS A 244 -14.15 41.73 -1.53
CA LYS A 244 -14.68 41.94 -0.18
C LYS A 244 -13.75 41.23 0.83
N SER A 245 -13.50 41.88 1.97
CA SER A 245 -12.54 41.48 3.00
C SER A 245 -12.90 40.21 3.81
N THR A 246 -13.54 39.21 3.20
CA THR A 246 -14.04 38.00 3.88
C THR A 246 -13.12 36.79 3.68
N ASN A 247 -11.79 36.97 3.70
CA ASN A 247 -10.83 35.88 3.55
C ASN A 247 -10.86 34.85 4.72
N LEU A 248 -11.45 35.21 5.86
CA LEU A 248 -11.56 34.32 7.03
C LEU A 248 -12.48 33.10 6.80
N PHE A 249 -13.35 33.11 5.79
CA PHE A 249 -14.34 32.03 5.59
C PHE A 249 -13.79 30.80 4.84
N SER A 250 -12.70 30.95 4.10
CA SER A 250 -12.15 29.93 3.19
C SER A 250 -11.18 28.99 3.89
N GLU A 251 -10.28 29.53 4.73
CA GLU A 251 -9.23 28.77 5.43
C GLU A 251 -9.83 27.74 6.39
N ASP A 252 -10.82 28.13 7.20
CA ASP A 252 -11.45 27.24 8.19
C ASP A 252 -12.26 26.08 7.58
N LYS A 253 -12.64 26.19 6.29
CA LYS A 253 -13.53 25.24 5.61
C LYS A 253 -12.83 24.37 4.58
N PHE A 254 -11.64 24.77 4.12
CA PHE A 254 -10.83 23.99 3.21
C PHE A 254 -10.05 22.94 4.01
N LYS A 255 -10.65 21.75 4.13
CA LYS A 255 -10.16 20.67 5.00
C LYS A 255 -9.85 19.44 4.19
N LEU A 256 -9.01 18.57 4.76
CA LEU A 256 -8.74 17.23 4.26
C LEU A 256 -10.05 16.43 4.11
N ARG A 257 -10.29 15.82 2.95
CA ARG A 257 -11.57 15.15 2.62
C ARG A 257 -11.47 13.65 2.42
N ASP A 258 -10.30 13.13 2.06
CA ASP A 258 -10.08 11.71 1.77
C ASP A 258 -10.10 10.80 3.02
N GLY A 259 -10.48 11.31 4.20
CA GLY A 259 -10.62 10.52 5.44
C GLY A 259 -9.32 10.06 6.09
N ASN A 260 -8.19 10.25 5.42
CA ASN A 260 -6.86 9.88 5.91
C ASN A 260 -6.17 11.04 6.63
N ILE A 261 -5.08 10.76 7.33
CA ILE A 261 -4.12 11.76 7.80
C ILE A 261 -3.20 12.08 6.62
N TYR A 262 -3.14 13.36 6.21
CA TYR A 262 -2.19 13.81 5.20
C TYR A 262 -1.12 14.64 5.89
N TYR A 263 0.00 14.01 6.21
CA TYR A 263 1.15 14.65 6.82
C TYR A 263 2.41 14.34 6.03
N SER A 264 3.37 15.26 6.10
CA SER A 264 4.62 15.17 5.35
C SER A 264 5.65 14.31 6.10
N GLY A 265 5.29 13.05 6.38
CA GLY A 265 6.21 12.07 7.00
C GLY A 265 7.52 12.00 6.22
N THR A 266 8.64 11.82 6.92
CA THR A 266 9.97 11.81 6.30
C THR A 266 10.39 10.37 6.04
N MET A 267 10.63 10.01 4.78
CA MET A 267 10.98 8.65 4.34
C MET A 267 12.43 8.56 3.84
N PRO A 268 13.05 7.36 3.91
CA PRO A 268 14.31 7.08 3.24
C PRO A 268 14.09 6.95 1.73
N ARG A 269 14.72 7.84 0.94
CA ARG A 269 14.91 7.66 -0.50
C ARG A 269 16.25 6.98 -0.75
N VAL A 270 16.24 5.82 -1.39
CA VAL A 270 17.46 5.08 -1.75
C VAL A 270 18.15 5.75 -2.94
N THR A 271 19.44 6.01 -2.80
CA THR A 271 20.29 6.62 -3.84
C THR A 271 21.33 5.65 -4.40
N GLU A 272 21.73 4.65 -3.62
CA GLU A 272 22.72 3.63 -4.00
C GLU A 272 22.55 2.40 -3.11
N ILE A 273 22.79 1.20 -3.65
CA ILE A 273 22.84 -0.06 -2.91
C ILE A 273 24.24 -0.64 -3.01
N LYS A 274 24.91 -0.84 -1.87
CA LYS A 274 26.20 -1.54 -1.81
C LYS A 274 26.01 -2.98 -1.35
N TYR A 275 26.59 -3.90 -2.11
CA TYR A 275 26.63 -5.31 -1.77
C TYR A 275 28.04 -5.72 -1.34
N VAL A 276 28.20 -6.04 -0.06
CA VAL A 276 29.48 -6.40 0.54
C VAL A 276 29.45 -7.91 0.85
N THR A 277 30.19 -8.68 0.06
CA THR A 277 30.29 -10.15 0.22
C THR A 277 31.46 -10.57 1.11
N ASP A 278 32.48 -9.73 1.23
CA ASP A 278 33.76 -10.11 1.86
C ASP A 278 33.96 -9.31 3.15
N HIS A 279 32.97 -9.35 4.05
CA HIS A 279 33.07 -8.61 5.31
C HIS A 279 34.09 -9.29 6.24
N PRO A 280 35.13 -8.57 6.75
CA PRO A 280 36.24 -9.19 7.49
C PRO A 280 35.84 -9.99 8.74
N SER A 281 34.66 -9.70 9.29
CA SER A 281 34.15 -10.34 10.50
C SER A 281 33.31 -11.59 10.25
N SER A 282 32.90 -11.89 9.01
CA SER A 282 32.16 -13.12 8.67
C SER A 282 31.93 -13.26 7.16
N GLU A 283 32.58 -14.26 6.54
CA GLU A 283 32.32 -14.69 5.16
C GLU A 283 30.90 -15.26 4.96
N GLN A 284 30.19 -15.58 6.05
CA GLN A 284 28.84 -16.17 6.02
C GLN A 284 27.70 -15.14 6.07
N ILE A 285 27.98 -13.85 5.89
CA ILE A 285 26.96 -12.80 5.93
C ILE A 285 27.02 -11.95 4.66
N LYS A 286 25.88 -11.90 3.96
CA LYS A 286 25.62 -10.96 2.86
C LYS A 286 25.21 -9.62 3.45
N TYR A 287 26.03 -8.60 3.28
CA TYR A 287 25.72 -7.25 3.77
C TYR A 287 25.20 -6.37 2.62
N LEU A 288 23.99 -5.86 2.77
CA LEU A 288 23.40 -4.83 1.92
C LEU A 288 23.33 -3.51 2.67
N ILE A 289 23.93 -2.48 2.08
CA ILE A 289 23.89 -1.12 2.60
C ILE A 289 23.11 -0.28 1.61
N MET A 290 21.93 0.18 1.99
CA MET A 290 21.17 1.15 1.22
C MET A 290 21.61 2.54 1.65
N HIS A 291 22.26 3.26 0.75
CA HIS A 291 22.51 4.68 0.92
C HIS A 291 21.22 5.44 0.73
N VAL A 292 20.90 6.29 1.70
CA VAL A 292 19.60 6.96 1.76
C VAL A 292 19.74 8.45 2.05
N GLU A 293 18.85 9.21 1.45
CA GLU A 293 18.54 10.59 1.81
C GLU A 293 17.10 10.69 2.32
N ARG A 294 16.72 11.86 2.86
CA ARG A 294 15.35 12.09 3.31
C ARG A 294 14.50 12.59 2.16
N THR A 295 13.30 12.05 2.02
CA THR A 295 12.24 12.59 1.16
C THR A 295 10.97 12.72 2.00
N THR A 296 9.95 13.43 1.51
CA THR A 296 8.67 13.56 2.21
C THR A 296 7.56 12.77 1.53
N PHE A 297 6.52 12.37 2.28
CA PHE A 297 5.30 11.78 1.72
C PHE A 297 4.69 12.65 0.61
N ALA A 298 4.64 13.97 0.83
CA ALA A 298 4.15 14.91 -0.17
C ALA A 298 4.96 14.87 -1.48
N THR A 299 6.28 14.67 -1.39
CA THR A 299 7.13 14.48 -2.57
C THR A 299 6.80 13.17 -3.27
N VAL A 300 6.69 12.07 -2.52
CA VAL A 300 6.35 10.74 -3.07
C VAL A 300 5.03 10.80 -3.81
N ASP A 301 4.01 11.37 -3.19
CA ASP A 301 2.68 11.55 -3.77
C ASP A 301 2.70 12.43 -5.04
N CYS A 302 3.52 13.50 -5.05
CA CYS A 302 3.75 14.34 -6.22
C CYS A 302 4.43 13.59 -7.39
N MET A 303 5.42 12.73 -7.11
CA MET A 303 6.11 11.97 -8.16
C MET A 303 5.27 10.81 -8.68
N ASP A 304 4.49 10.17 -7.81
CA ASP A 304 3.66 9.01 -8.15
C ASP A 304 2.42 9.36 -8.98
N ASN A 305 1.86 10.57 -8.82
CA ASN A 305 0.58 10.94 -9.44
C ASN A 305 0.77 11.98 -10.55
N PRO A 306 0.84 11.56 -11.83
CA PRO A 306 1.05 12.49 -12.94
C PRO A 306 -0.18 13.36 -13.22
N MET A 307 -1.37 12.95 -12.80
CA MET A 307 -2.65 13.58 -13.14
C MET A 307 -2.73 15.07 -12.84
N ILE A 308 -2.01 15.53 -11.80
CA ILE A 308 -2.01 16.93 -11.39
C ILE A 308 -1.42 17.86 -12.46
N MET A 309 -0.56 17.36 -13.36
CA MET A 309 0.02 18.17 -14.44
C MET A 309 -1.05 18.68 -15.43
N LEU A 310 -2.23 18.04 -15.47
CA LEU A 310 -3.37 18.47 -16.29
C LEU A 310 -4.12 19.68 -15.72
N HIS A 311 -3.65 20.22 -14.59
CA HIS A 311 -4.22 21.41 -13.99
C HIS A 311 -4.05 22.63 -14.90
N PRO A 312 -5.09 23.45 -15.17
CA PRO A 312 -5.00 24.58 -16.11
C PRO A 312 -3.91 25.61 -15.77
N LEU A 313 -3.47 25.68 -14.51
CA LEU A 313 -2.36 26.55 -14.12
C LEU A 313 -1.02 26.15 -14.77
N PHE A 314 -0.84 24.90 -15.23
CA PHE A 314 0.34 24.49 -16.00
C PHE A 314 0.30 24.93 -17.47
N GLY A 315 -0.79 25.55 -17.94
CA GLY A 315 -0.88 26.12 -19.29
C GLY A 315 -0.15 27.46 -19.47
N GLU A 316 0.36 28.05 -18.39
CA GLU A 316 1.14 29.28 -18.45
C GLU A 316 2.47 29.09 -19.18
N TRP A 317 2.88 30.11 -19.94
CA TRP A 317 4.09 30.07 -20.75
C TRP A 317 5.32 30.46 -19.95
N TYR A 318 6.36 29.63 -20.02
CA TYR A 318 7.67 29.87 -19.41
C TYR A 318 8.76 29.56 -20.43
N LYS A 319 9.67 30.53 -20.67
CA LYS A 319 10.77 30.39 -21.65
C LYS A 319 10.34 29.85 -23.03
N GLY A 320 9.19 30.31 -23.53
CA GLY A 320 8.73 29.98 -24.89
C GLY A 320 7.97 28.66 -25.03
N ARG A 321 7.62 27.98 -23.93
CA ARG A 321 6.73 26.82 -23.95
C ARG A 321 5.86 26.72 -22.67
N PRO A 322 4.71 26.04 -22.71
CA PRO A 322 3.90 25.77 -21.51
C PRO A 322 4.65 25.05 -20.40
N LEU A 323 4.31 25.35 -19.14
CA LEU A 323 4.87 24.66 -17.97
C LEU A 323 4.55 23.16 -17.94
N TYR A 324 3.38 22.79 -18.46
CA TYR A 324 2.96 21.41 -18.71
C TYR A 324 4.02 20.61 -19.48
N ASP A 325 4.63 21.19 -20.51
CA ASP A 325 5.59 20.47 -21.36
C ASP A 325 6.85 20.08 -20.57
N PHE A 326 7.29 20.91 -19.61
CA PHE A 326 8.44 20.57 -18.74
C PHE A 326 8.13 19.38 -17.84
N LEU A 327 6.92 19.31 -17.29
CA LEU A 327 6.49 18.14 -16.51
C LEU A 327 6.33 16.89 -17.38
N LEU A 328 5.89 17.04 -18.63
CA LEU A 328 5.79 15.92 -19.56
C LEU A 328 7.17 15.38 -19.95
N ASP A 329 8.14 16.25 -20.19
CA ASP A 329 9.52 15.83 -20.46
C ASP A 329 10.14 15.15 -19.23
N PHE A 330 9.87 15.68 -18.03
CA PHE A 330 10.28 15.06 -16.76
C PHE A 330 9.75 13.62 -16.63
N ASP A 331 8.45 13.45 -16.88
CA ASP A 331 7.78 12.17 -16.82
C ASP A 331 8.29 11.18 -17.88
N ARG A 332 8.51 11.64 -19.12
CA ARG A 332 9.07 10.84 -20.21
C ARG A 332 10.51 10.42 -19.95
N TYR A 333 11.30 11.29 -19.37
CA TYR A 333 12.66 10.98 -18.96
C TYR A 333 12.67 9.83 -17.96
N GLU A 334 11.81 9.87 -16.94
CA GLU A 334 11.71 8.82 -15.93
C GLU A 334 11.28 7.47 -16.55
N ASP A 335 10.27 7.46 -17.43
CA ASP A 335 9.85 6.25 -18.14
C ASP A 335 10.99 5.66 -18.99
N LYS A 336 11.79 6.52 -19.63
CA LYS A 336 12.98 6.12 -20.39
C LYS A 336 14.02 5.47 -19.46
N MET A 337 14.35 6.09 -18.33
CA MET A 337 15.34 5.56 -17.39
C MET A 337 14.91 4.19 -16.84
N GLN A 338 13.65 4.03 -16.42
CA GLN A 338 13.15 2.71 -15.99
C GLN A 338 13.28 1.65 -17.09
N SER A 339 12.96 2.05 -18.32
CA SER A 339 12.97 1.13 -19.45
C SER A 339 14.38 0.71 -19.87
N GLU A 340 15.33 1.62 -19.82
CA GLU A 340 16.73 1.39 -20.18
C GLU A 340 17.47 0.54 -19.14
N TYR A 341 17.24 0.79 -17.85
CA TYR A 341 18.05 0.23 -16.76
C TYR A 341 17.32 -0.84 -15.92
N LEU A 342 16.00 -0.74 -15.70
CA LEU A 342 15.26 -1.72 -14.90
C LEU A 342 14.59 -2.82 -15.73
N TYR A 343 14.04 -2.47 -16.90
CA TYR A 343 13.18 -3.37 -17.69
C TYR A 343 13.84 -3.97 -18.92
N LYS A 344 15.05 -3.53 -19.29
CA LYS A 344 15.77 -4.10 -20.41
C LYS A 344 16.15 -5.55 -20.10
N GLN A 345 15.38 -6.49 -20.65
CA GLN A 345 15.81 -7.88 -20.75
C GLN A 345 17.04 -7.86 -21.67
N LYS A 346 18.23 -7.96 -21.09
CA LYS A 346 19.41 -8.25 -21.90
C LYS A 346 19.18 -9.65 -22.46
N GLU A 347 18.91 -9.75 -23.76
CA GLU A 347 19.14 -10.96 -24.56
C GLU A 347 20.65 -11.22 -24.56
N ASP A 348 21.22 -11.55 -23.40
CA ASP A 348 22.61 -11.98 -23.30
C ASP A 348 22.65 -13.46 -23.68
N ASP A 349 22.56 -13.75 -24.98
CA ASP A 349 22.87 -15.05 -25.56
C ASP A 349 24.29 -15.53 -25.18
N ASN A 350 25.17 -14.60 -24.77
CA ASN A 350 26.52 -14.90 -24.31
C ASN A 350 26.62 -15.36 -22.84
N VAL A 351 25.63 -15.10 -21.98
CA VAL A 351 25.62 -15.65 -20.61
C VAL A 351 25.37 -17.16 -20.65
N ASN A 352 24.53 -17.63 -21.57
CA ASN A 352 24.30 -19.05 -21.77
C ASN A 352 25.56 -19.83 -22.22
N GLN A 353 26.54 -19.15 -22.82
CA GLN A 353 27.76 -19.77 -23.35
C GLN A 353 28.88 -19.89 -22.31
N THR A 354 28.90 -19.05 -21.27
CA THR A 354 29.82 -19.19 -20.13
C THR A 354 29.22 -20.03 -18.99
N VAL A 355 27.89 -20.16 -18.93
CA VAL A 355 27.15 -20.80 -17.82
C VAL A 355 26.98 -22.32 -17.99
N SER A 356 27.23 -22.89 -19.18
CA SER A 356 27.22 -24.35 -19.34
C SER A 356 28.34 -25.08 -18.58
N GLU A 357 29.41 -24.38 -18.18
CA GLU A 357 30.54 -24.96 -17.43
C GLU A 357 30.49 -24.66 -15.91
N GLU A 358 29.75 -23.63 -15.45
CA GLU A 358 29.72 -23.22 -14.03
C GLU A 358 28.52 -23.75 -13.22
N LYS A 359 27.65 -24.59 -13.81
CA LYS A 359 26.52 -25.22 -13.10
C LYS A 359 26.91 -26.15 -11.95
N GLU A 360 28.20 -26.43 -11.75
CA GLU A 360 28.67 -27.21 -10.60
C GLU A 360 28.65 -26.44 -9.26
N ASN A 361 28.38 -25.12 -9.24
CA ASN A 361 28.28 -24.37 -7.99
C ASN A 361 27.15 -23.32 -7.97
N GLU A 362 25.91 -23.76 -7.69
CA GLU A 362 24.68 -22.95 -7.66
C GLU A 362 24.79 -21.68 -6.80
N ASN A 363 25.52 -21.74 -5.67
CA ASN A 363 25.72 -20.58 -4.78
C ASN A 363 26.51 -19.44 -5.47
N LYS A 364 27.46 -19.78 -6.35
CA LYS A 364 28.22 -18.80 -7.12
C LYS A 364 27.32 -18.09 -8.15
N TYR A 365 26.42 -18.84 -8.79
CA TYR A 365 25.47 -18.30 -9.76
C TYR A 365 24.52 -17.27 -9.13
N GLN A 366 23.92 -17.59 -7.98
CA GLN A 366 23.04 -16.64 -7.29
C GLN A 366 23.77 -15.35 -6.93
N THR A 367 24.98 -15.44 -6.38
CA THR A 367 25.77 -14.25 -5.99
C THR A 367 26.09 -13.35 -7.20
N VAL A 368 26.40 -13.93 -8.36
CA VAL A 368 26.64 -13.18 -9.61
C VAL A 368 25.36 -12.51 -10.11
N TYR A 369 24.23 -13.22 -10.06
CA TYR A 369 22.92 -12.65 -10.43
C TYR A 369 22.52 -11.48 -9.53
N GLU A 370 22.66 -11.64 -8.20
CA GLU A 370 22.39 -10.57 -7.22
C GLU A 370 23.26 -9.33 -7.49
N LYS A 371 24.56 -9.51 -7.74
CA LYS A 371 25.48 -8.40 -8.10
C LYS A 371 25.04 -7.68 -9.37
N LYS A 372 24.73 -8.41 -10.43
CA LYS A 372 24.28 -7.84 -11.71
C LYS A 372 22.97 -7.06 -11.57
N GLU A 373 22.00 -7.58 -10.81
CA GLU A 373 20.74 -6.86 -10.58
C GLU A 373 20.98 -5.58 -9.74
N ILE A 374 21.83 -5.62 -8.73
CA ILE A 374 22.19 -4.44 -7.93
C ILE A 374 22.91 -3.38 -8.78
N GLU A 375 23.81 -3.78 -9.67
CA GLU A 375 24.45 -2.88 -10.64
C GLU A 375 23.41 -2.18 -11.54
N ASN A 376 22.49 -2.93 -12.14
CA ASN A 376 21.42 -2.36 -12.97
C ASN A 376 20.52 -1.40 -12.17
N ILE A 377 20.20 -1.74 -10.91
CA ILE A 377 19.43 -0.87 -10.01
C ILE A 377 20.21 0.43 -9.75
N ASN A 378 21.50 0.35 -9.43
CA ASN A 378 22.32 1.53 -9.17
C ASN A 378 22.46 2.45 -10.39
N ASP A 379 22.60 1.87 -11.59
CA ASP A 379 22.62 2.65 -12.84
C ASP A 379 21.34 3.48 -13.01
N TYR A 380 20.19 2.89 -12.66
CA TYR A 380 18.90 3.58 -12.63
C TYR A 380 18.83 4.63 -11.52
N LEU A 381 19.18 4.29 -10.27
CA LEU A 381 19.12 5.20 -9.12
C LEU A 381 19.97 6.46 -9.32
N GLU A 382 21.12 6.35 -9.97
CA GLU A 382 21.99 7.50 -10.30
C GLU A 382 21.31 8.50 -11.25
N ARG A 383 20.34 8.04 -12.05
CA ARG A 383 19.69 8.84 -13.11
C ARG A 383 18.24 9.20 -12.81
N SER A 384 17.57 8.47 -11.94
CA SER A 384 16.13 8.65 -11.70
C SER A 384 15.84 9.89 -10.85
N PHE A 385 14.77 10.61 -11.21
CA PHE A 385 14.19 11.68 -10.41
C PHE A 385 13.08 11.19 -9.47
N ASN A 386 12.75 9.91 -9.52
CA ASN A 386 11.66 9.37 -8.74
C ASN A 386 12.07 9.18 -7.26
N THR A 387 11.08 9.02 -6.40
CA THR A 387 11.28 8.73 -4.99
C THR A 387 11.30 7.22 -4.78
N HIS A 388 12.47 6.63 -4.56
CA HIS A 388 12.62 5.20 -4.30
C HIS A 388 12.59 4.94 -2.80
N THR A 389 11.40 4.75 -2.23
CA THR A 389 11.25 4.60 -0.78
C THR A 389 11.66 3.21 -0.30
N VAL A 390 11.95 3.07 0.99
CA VAL A 390 12.12 1.77 1.66
C VAL A 390 10.87 1.48 2.46
N ALA A 391 10.31 0.30 2.24
CA ALA A 391 9.22 -0.28 2.98
C ALA A 391 9.70 -1.55 3.70
N VAL A 392 8.98 -1.92 4.75
CA VAL A 392 9.18 -3.14 5.50
C VAL A 392 7.98 -4.06 5.31
N SER A 393 8.24 -5.33 5.00
CA SER A 393 7.19 -6.32 4.81
C SER A 393 7.54 -7.57 5.61
N ALA A 394 6.60 -8.05 6.42
CA ALA A 394 6.87 -9.17 7.32
C ALA A 394 5.82 -10.27 7.26
N ASN A 395 6.29 -11.51 7.35
CA ASN A 395 5.47 -12.66 7.67
C ASN A 395 5.58 -12.96 9.16
N LEU A 396 4.43 -13.04 9.83
CA LEU A 396 4.34 -13.39 11.23
C LEU A 396 3.51 -14.67 11.37
N GLU A 397 4.14 -15.70 11.92
CA GLU A 397 3.49 -16.97 12.24
C GLU A 397 3.11 -16.99 13.73
N THR A 398 1.85 -17.28 14.03
CA THR A 398 1.37 -17.42 15.42
C THR A 398 1.90 -18.67 16.10
N ALA A 399 1.78 -18.73 17.43
CA ALA A 399 2.19 -19.90 18.22
C ALA A 399 1.46 -21.20 17.78
N ASP A 400 0.24 -21.07 17.28
CA ASP A 400 -0.54 -22.17 16.68
C ASP A 400 -0.35 -22.30 15.16
N HIS A 401 0.77 -21.83 14.61
CA HIS A 401 1.19 -22.06 13.23
C HIS A 401 0.26 -21.51 12.15
N TYR A 402 -0.40 -20.38 12.39
CA TYR A 402 -1.10 -19.62 11.36
C TYR A 402 -0.21 -18.46 10.90
N LEU A 403 0.01 -18.35 9.59
CA LEU A 403 0.55 -17.13 8.99
C LEU A 403 -0.55 -16.07 8.97
N LEU A 404 -0.28 -14.89 9.50
CA LEU A 404 -1.23 -13.78 9.49
C LEU A 404 -1.23 -13.08 8.12
N VAL A 405 -2.41 -12.70 7.63
CA VAL A 405 -2.59 -11.80 6.48
C VAL A 405 -3.69 -10.79 6.79
N GLY A 406 -3.51 -9.53 6.40
CA GLY A 406 -4.48 -8.45 6.60
C GLY A 406 -5.20 -8.08 5.32
N LYS A 407 -6.52 -7.85 5.36
CA LYS A 407 -7.30 -7.25 4.28
C LYS A 407 -7.34 -5.75 4.48
N ARG A 408 -6.88 -4.96 3.49
CA ARG A 408 -6.87 -3.50 3.56
C ARG A 408 -8.26 -2.92 3.78
N GLY A 409 -8.32 -1.84 4.56
CA GLY A 409 -9.54 -1.13 4.92
C GLY A 409 -10.17 -0.36 3.76
N LYS A 410 -11.43 0.03 3.94
CA LYS A 410 -12.10 0.89 2.96
C LYS A 410 -11.49 2.28 2.95
N GLY A 411 -11.17 2.79 1.76
CA GLY A 411 -10.56 4.12 1.59
C GLY A 411 -9.05 4.18 1.81
N THR A 412 -8.39 3.05 2.11
CA THR A 412 -6.93 2.97 2.09
C THR A 412 -6.42 2.74 0.68
N ILE A 413 -5.11 2.89 0.48
CA ILE A 413 -4.44 2.40 -0.73
C ILE A 413 -4.68 0.88 -0.83
N ASP A 414 -5.04 0.43 -2.04
CA ASP A 414 -5.36 -0.96 -2.38
C ASP A 414 -6.49 -1.57 -1.53
N ASP A 415 -7.55 -0.77 -1.29
CA ASP A 415 -8.80 -1.16 -0.61
C ASP A 415 -9.28 -2.55 -1.03
N GLY A 416 -9.46 -3.42 -0.02
CA GLY A 416 -9.98 -4.77 -0.18
C GLY A 416 -8.95 -5.83 -0.58
N GLU A 417 -7.71 -5.45 -0.94
CA GLU A 417 -6.64 -6.40 -1.20
C GLU A 417 -6.05 -6.97 0.10
N TYR A 418 -5.53 -8.19 0.03
CA TYR A 418 -4.83 -8.86 1.11
C TYR A 418 -3.33 -8.60 1.02
N TYR A 419 -2.74 -8.19 2.14
CA TYR A 419 -1.32 -7.94 2.33
C TYR A 419 -0.68 -9.00 3.24
N CYS A 420 0.66 -8.99 3.32
CA CYS A 420 1.39 -9.79 4.31
C CYS A 420 1.03 -9.38 5.74
N SER A 421 1.59 -10.07 6.74
CA SER A 421 1.20 -9.86 8.13
C SER A 421 1.35 -8.42 8.58
N VAL A 422 2.43 -7.76 8.14
CA VAL A 422 2.76 -6.37 8.45
C VAL A 422 3.35 -5.74 7.19
N ASN A 423 2.95 -4.52 6.87
CA ASN A 423 3.45 -3.79 5.70
C ASN A 423 3.39 -2.28 5.92
N GLY A 424 4.55 -1.68 6.21
CA GLY A 424 4.67 -0.23 6.44
C GLY A 424 5.73 0.43 5.56
N GLN A 425 5.55 1.73 5.28
CA GLN A 425 6.64 2.55 4.75
C GLN A 425 7.57 2.90 5.90
N SER A 426 8.88 2.76 5.71
CA SER A 426 9.82 3.16 6.74
C SER A 426 9.90 4.67 6.83
N GLU A 427 9.96 5.22 8.04
CA GLU A 427 10.07 6.65 8.27
C GLU A 427 11.26 7.02 9.16
N PHE A 428 11.83 8.20 8.93
CA PHE A 428 12.77 8.86 9.82
C PHE A 428 12.01 9.76 10.79
N ASN A 429 12.37 9.67 12.07
CA ASN A 429 11.95 10.64 13.06
C ASN A 429 12.62 11.98 12.73
N ASP A 430 11.79 12.99 12.46
CA ASP A 430 12.25 14.31 12.05
C ASP A 430 11.48 15.39 12.81
N GLU A 431 12.22 16.26 13.50
CA GLU A 431 11.64 17.33 14.35
C GLU A 431 10.80 18.34 13.58
N ASN A 432 11.00 18.43 12.25
CA ASN A 432 10.26 19.33 11.38
C ASN A 432 8.88 18.81 10.98
N VAL A 433 8.56 17.55 11.31
CA VAL A 433 7.25 16.96 11.08
C VAL A 433 6.41 17.17 12.33
N SER A 434 5.50 18.14 12.28
CA SER A 434 4.64 18.50 13.42
C SER A 434 3.76 17.35 13.90
N PHE A 435 3.32 16.48 12.99
CA PHE A 435 2.45 15.34 13.31
C PHE A 435 3.02 14.44 14.40
N TYR A 436 4.33 14.16 14.39
CA TYR A 436 4.97 13.30 15.38
C TYR A 436 4.90 13.83 16.81
N GLN A 437 4.68 15.14 17.01
CA GLN A 437 4.63 15.73 18.35
C GLN A 437 3.29 15.44 19.06
N ASP A 438 2.23 15.24 18.28
CA ASP A 438 0.86 15.06 18.76
C ASP A 438 0.33 13.62 18.56
N SER A 439 1.11 12.75 17.89
CA SER A 439 0.75 11.37 17.57
C SER A 439 0.92 10.42 18.76
N VAL A 440 0.38 9.20 18.65
CA VAL A 440 0.65 8.17 19.66
C VAL A 440 2.07 7.60 19.49
N TYR A 441 2.55 6.88 20.50
CA TYR A 441 3.93 6.37 20.51
C TYR A 441 4.20 5.39 19.36
N GLU A 442 3.18 4.62 18.96
CA GLU A 442 3.23 3.68 17.85
C GLU A 442 3.40 4.37 16.48
N ASP A 443 3.03 5.65 16.37
CA ASP A 443 3.18 6.45 15.14
C ASP A 443 4.56 7.12 15.05
N LEU A 444 5.37 7.09 16.13
CA LEU A 444 6.70 7.71 16.15
C LEU A 444 7.72 6.84 15.40
N PRO A 445 8.34 7.32 14.30
CA PRO A 445 9.28 6.51 13.55
C PRO A 445 10.50 6.09 14.38
N THR A 446 11.02 4.91 14.12
CA THR A 446 12.14 4.36 14.90
C THR A 446 13.52 4.69 14.32
N LEU A 447 13.58 5.14 13.06
CA LEU A 447 14.83 5.46 12.39
C LEU A 447 15.24 6.90 12.68
N ASP A 448 16.51 7.09 13.05
CA ASP A 448 17.10 8.42 13.24
C ASP A 448 18.12 8.69 12.14
N PHE A 449 17.80 9.61 11.23
CA PHE A 449 18.68 10.01 10.12
C PHE A 449 20.05 10.52 10.61
N ASN A 450 20.09 11.14 11.80
CA ASN A 450 21.28 11.74 12.36
C ASN A 450 22.10 10.80 13.24
N SER A 451 21.63 9.55 13.42
CA SER A 451 22.25 8.56 14.27
C SER A 451 23.69 8.29 13.86
N LYS A 452 24.57 8.22 14.87
CA LYS A 452 25.95 7.73 14.69
C LYS A 452 26.03 6.20 14.73
N LYS A 453 24.92 5.53 15.04
CA LYS A 453 24.84 4.08 15.11
C LYS A 453 24.36 3.54 13.77
N ARG A 454 24.54 2.23 13.60
CA ARG A 454 23.94 1.46 12.52
C ARG A 454 22.41 1.65 12.53
N LEU A 455 21.82 1.88 11.37
CA LEU A 455 20.37 1.97 11.20
C LEU A 455 19.83 0.64 10.68
N ASP A 456 19.14 -0.06 11.58
CA ASP A 456 18.49 -1.34 11.33
C ASP A 456 16.98 -1.16 11.25
N LEU A 457 16.33 -1.98 10.41
CA LEU A 457 14.89 -1.92 10.18
C LEU A 457 14.08 -2.80 11.14
N ASN A 458 14.74 -3.52 12.06
CA ASN A 458 14.06 -4.42 13.00
C ASN A 458 13.07 -3.69 13.90
N ASN A 459 13.46 -2.50 14.40
CA ASN A 459 12.59 -1.69 15.26
C ASN A 459 11.41 -1.13 14.47
N GLU A 460 11.63 -0.81 13.18
CA GLU A 460 10.58 -0.31 12.31
C GLU A 460 9.54 -1.40 12.03
N ILE A 461 9.99 -2.61 11.69
CA ILE A 461 9.08 -3.77 11.54
C ILE A 461 8.31 -4.04 12.84
N GLN A 462 8.99 -3.95 13.98
CA GLN A 462 8.35 -4.14 15.29
C GLN A 462 7.31 -3.07 15.59
N ARG A 463 7.60 -1.80 15.28
CA ARG A 463 6.65 -0.67 15.44
C ARG A 463 5.39 -0.94 14.64
N GLU A 464 5.52 -1.24 13.34
CA GLU A 464 4.41 -1.57 12.45
C GLU A 464 3.62 -2.79 12.96
N THR A 465 4.32 -3.82 13.46
CA THR A 465 3.67 -5.02 14.01
C THR A 465 2.80 -4.70 15.23
N ILE A 466 3.25 -3.77 16.09
CA ILE A 466 2.49 -3.34 17.27
C ILE A 466 1.31 -2.47 16.83
N ALA A 467 1.53 -1.52 15.92
CA ALA A 467 0.50 -0.59 15.44
C ALA A 467 -0.64 -1.30 14.69
N GLU A 468 -0.30 -2.25 13.81
CA GLU A 468 -1.26 -2.97 12.96
C GLU A 468 -1.88 -4.22 13.63
N LEU A 469 -1.11 -4.96 14.43
CA LEU A 469 -1.53 -6.27 14.96
C LEU A 469 -1.61 -6.34 16.49
N GLY A 470 -1.09 -5.34 17.22
CA GLY A 470 -1.05 -5.34 18.68
C GLY A 470 -0.11 -6.39 19.28
N ILE A 471 0.86 -6.91 18.50
CA ILE A 471 1.78 -7.97 18.95
C ILE A 471 3.12 -7.35 19.33
N SER A 472 3.50 -7.46 20.60
CA SER A 472 4.73 -6.88 21.14
C SER A 472 5.81 -7.91 21.53
N MET A 473 5.49 -9.20 21.46
CA MET A 473 6.41 -10.28 21.88
C MET A 473 6.66 -11.29 20.75
N PHE A 474 7.94 -11.54 20.48
CA PHE A 474 8.41 -12.40 19.37
C PHE A 474 9.36 -13.49 19.88
N GLU A 475 9.37 -14.66 19.22
CA GLU A 475 10.25 -15.78 19.62
C GLU A 475 11.75 -15.44 19.49
N GLN A 476 12.11 -14.65 18.47
CA GLN A 476 13.50 -14.34 18.10
C GLN A 476 13.60 -12.95 17.48
N ASP A 477 14.82 -12.51 17.18
CA ASP A 477 15.05 -11.37 16.30
C ASP A 477 14.47 -11.64 14.90
N TRP A 478 14.04 -10.57 14.22
CA TRP A 478 13.51 -10.64 12.86
C TRP A 478 14.52 -11.30 11.91
N GLN A 479 14.07 -12.36 11.24
CA GLN A 479 14.85 -13.07 10.25
C GLN A 479 14.58 -12.48 8.88
N TYR A 480 15.61 -12.00 8.21
CA TYR A 480 15.47 -11.47 6.86
C TYR A 480 15.29 -12.61 5.85
N TYR A 481 14.31 -12.49 4.96
CA TYR A 481 14.20 -13.31 3.77
C TYR A 481 15.11 -12.77 2.67
N GLY A 482 15.14 -11.45 2.47
CA GLY A 482 15.81 -10.82 1.36
C GLY A 482 15.33 -9.39 1.14
N VAL A 483 15.63 -8.85 -0.03
CA VAL A 483 15.18 -7.52 -0.46
C VAL A 483 14.64 -7.59 -1.87
N SER A 484 13.45 -7.02 -2.07
CA SER A 484 12.85 -6.86 -3.38
C SER A 484 12.66 -5.38 -3.73
N TYR A 485 12.45 -5.11 -5.02
CA TYR A 485 11.85 -3.86 -5.45
C TYR A 485 10.59 -4.16 -6.26
N LEU A 486 9.60 -3.29 -6.09
CA LEU A 486 8.34 -3.31 -6.79
C LEU A 486 8.26 -2.07 -7.66
N SER A 487 7.82 -2.20 -8.90
CA SER A 487 7.63 -1.05 -9.77
C SER A 487 6.46 -1.23 -10.76
N ILE A 488 5.96 -0.10 -11.27
CA ILE A 488 4.98 -0.07 -12.36
C ILE A 488 5.72 0.09 -13.69
N ASN A 489 5.67 -0.93 -14.54
CA ASN A 489 6.20 -0.90 -15.88
C ASN A 489 5.16 -0.35 -16.86
N ASN A 490 5.27 0.94 -17.15
CA ASN A 490 4.37 1.65 -18.06
C ASN A 490 4.48 1.16 -19.52
N LYS A 491 5.64 0.65 -19.95
CA LYS A 491 5.86 0.15 -21.32
C LYS A 491 4.86 -0.93 -21.71
N LYS A 492 4.50 -1.84 -20.79
CA LYS A 492 3.58 -2.95 -21.09
C LYS A 492 2.14 -2.51 -21.36
N ASN A 493 1.74 -1.35 -20.85
CA ASN A 493 0.38 -0.84 -21.04
C ASN A 493 0.18 -0.25 -22.46
N ASP A 494 1.26 0.13 -23.14
CA ASP A 494 1.24 0.77 -24.47
C ASP A 494 1.39 -0.21 -25.65
N VAL A 495 1.77 -1.46 -25.42
CA VAL A 495 2.09 -2.46 -26.49
C VAL A 495 0.83 -3.06 -27.16
N LYS A 496 -0.36 -2.46 -26.98
CA LYS A 496 -1.56 -2.85 -27.76
C LYS A 496 -1.67 -2.17 -29.13
N SER A 497 -0.70 -1.35 -29.52
CA SER A 497 -0.61 -0.75 -30.85
C SER A 497 0.77 -1.04 -31.45
N ASP A 498 0.77 -1.86 -32.50
CA ASP A 498 1.96 -2.22 -33.27
C ASP A 498 2.77 -0.98 -33.68
N GLY A 499 3.99 -0.84 -33.15
CA GLY A 499 5.04 0.01 -33.72
C GLY A 499 5.03 1.50 -33.36
N GLU A 500 4.27 1.97 -32.38
CA GLU A 500 4.33 3.37 -31.97
C GLU A 500 5.50 3.68 -31.01
N SER A 501 6.20 4.80 -31.25
CA SER A 501 7.29 5.30 -30.42
C SER A 501 6.76 5.77 -29.05
N TYR A 502 7.65 5.83 -28.04
CA TYR A 502 7.37 6.39 -26.69
C TYR A 502 6.68 7.77 -26.73
N GLU A 503 6.80 8.51 -27.83
CA GLU A 503 6.22 9.84 -28.00
C GLU A 503 4.68 9.82 -28.08
N ASN A 504 4.07 8.69 -28.47
CA ASN A 504 2.63 8.53 -28.68
C ASN A 504 1.88 7.86 -27.50
N ALA A 505 2.56 7.50 -26.42
CA ALA A 505 1.93 7.00 -25.20
C ALA A 505 0.98 8.06 -24.62
N SER A 506 -0.28 8.02 -25.05
CA SER A 506 -1.30 9.03 -24.70
C SER A 506 -1.70 8.97 -23.22
N LYS A 507 -1.20 7.99 -22.46
CA LYS A 507 -1.60 7.74 -21.09
C LYS A 507 -0.44 7.76 -20.09
N VAL A 508 -0.14 8.96 -19.57
CA VAL A 508 0.74 9.12 -18.40
C VAL A 508 0.16 8.36 -17.18
N SER A 509 0.88 7.32 -16.72
CA SER A 509 0.46 6.48 -15.59
C SER A 509 1.36 6.63 -14.37
N LYS A 510 0.90 6.09 -13.23
CA LYS A 510 1.67 6.12 -11.97
C LYS A 510 3.04 5.47 -12.14
N ARG A 511 4.06 6.00 -11.47
CA ARG A 511 5.47 5.54 -11.58
C ARG A 511 6.02 4.98 -10.28
N ARG A 512 5.15 4.48 -9.41
CA ARG A 512 5.53 3.98 -8.10
C ARG A 512 6.65 2.96 -8.20
N MET A 513 7.71 3.19 -7.43
CA MET A 513 8.78 2.24 -7.17
C MET A 513 9.22 2.32 -5.71
N HIS A 514 9.24 1.18 -5.02
CA HIS A 514 9.76 1.11 -3.66
C HIS A 514 10.50 -0.21 -3.43
N PHE A 515 11.48 -0.15 -2.53
CA PHE A 515 12.23 -1.29 -2.04
C PHE A 515 11.50 -1.90 -0.85
N ASN A 516 11.38 -3.22 -0.79
CA ASN A 516 10.78 -3.92 0.34
C ASN A 516 11.85 -4.76 1.02
N VAL A 517 12.03 -4.54 2.32
CA VAL A 517 12.85 -5.39 3.19
C VAL A 517 11.96 -6.47 3.75
N LEU A 518 12.23 -7.70 3.32
CA LEU A 518 11.35 -8.84 3.55
C LEU A 518 11.82 -9.61 4.78
N THR A 519 10.96 -9.81 5.76
CA THR A 519 11.32 -10.46 7.02
C THR A 519 10.29 -11.49 7.48
N TYR A 520 10.70 -12.30 8.45
CA TYR A 520 9.89 -13.33 9.09
C TYR A 520 10.15 -13.39 10.59
N ASN A 521 9.09 -13.64 11.33
CA ASN A 521 9.18 -13.97 12.75
C ASN A 521 8.01 -14.86 13.18
N LYS A 522 8.06 -15.25 14.46
CA LYS A 522 6.97 -15.94 15.13
C LYS A 522 6.54 -15.18 16.37
N SER A 523 5.25 -15.22 16.65
CA SER A 523 4.65 -14.67 17.85
C SER A 523 4.38 -15.76 18.89
N TYR A 524 4.44 -15.38 20.17
CA TYR A 524 3.97 -16.23 21.27
C TYR A 524 2.43 -16.28 21.38
N SER A 525 1.73 -15.32 20.76
CA SER A 525 0.28 -15.28 20.73
C SER A 525 -0.28 -16.28 19.71
N ASN A 526 -1.43 -16.88 20.05
CA ASN A 526 -2.18 -17.70 19.12
C ASN A 526 -3.10 -16.84 18.22
N PHE A 527 -3.63 -17.41 17.14
CA PHE A 527 -4.48 -16.65 16.22
C PHE A 527 -5.74 -16.04 16.85
N GLU A 528 -6.35 -16.72 17.83
CA GLU A 528 -7.57 -16.22 18.49
C GLU A 528 -7.31 -14.97 19.31
N GLU A 529 -6.19 -14.93 20.01
CA GLU A 529 -5.74 -13.75 20.74
C GLU A 529 -5.48 -12.57 19.81
N VAL A 530 -4.72 -12.79 18.73
CA VAL A 530 -4.42 -11.74 17.74
C VAL A 530 -5.70 -11.20 17.10
N TYR A 531 -6.58 -12.10 16.65
CA TYR A 531 -7.84 -11.71 16.01
C TYR A 531 -8.77 -10.93 16.96
N THR A 532 -8.82 -11.31 18.24
CA THR A 532 -9.66 -10.61 19.22
C THR A 532 -9.09 -9.25 19.60
N ASN A 533 -7.76 -9.11 19.61
CA ASN A 533 -7.09 -7.85 19.97
C ASN A 533 -7.03 -6.84 18.82
N HIS A 534 -7.14 -7.29 17.57
CA HIS A 534 -7.09 -6.45 16.36
C HIS A 534 -8.05 -5.26 16.39
N GLU A 535 -9.24 -5.39 16.97
CA GLU A 535 -10.21 -4.29 17.05
C GLU A 535 -9.75 -3.11 17.94
N ASN A 536 -8.74 -3.34 18.78
CA ASN A 536 -8.21 -2.37 19.74
C ASN A 536 -6.84 -1.78 19.33
N VAL A 537 -6.31 -2.14 18.15
CA VAL A 537 -5.01 -1.64 17.70
C VAL A 537 -5.11 -0.20 17.18
N THR A 538 -4.00 0.53 17.25
CA THR A 538 -3.90 1.95 16.84
C THR A 538 -4.34 2.12 15.40
N GLU A 539 -3.84 1.27 14.50
CA GLU A 539 -4.05 1.37 13.06
C GLU A 539 -5.14 0.42 12.55
N LYS A 540 -6.20 0.21 13.33
CA LYS A 540 -7.29 -0.70 12.92
C LYS A 540 -7.96 -0.33 11.60
N PHE A 541 -7.85 0.94 11.17
CA PHE A 541 -8.40 1.42 9.91
C PHE A 541 -7.62 0.88 8.70
N GLU A 542 -6.34 0.53 8.89
CA GLU A 542 -5.48 -0.01 7.84
C GLU A 542 -5.89 -1.40 7.41
N ASN A 543 -6.25 -2.25 8.38
CA ASN A 543 -6.67 -3.63 8.17
C ASN A 543 -8.13 -3.81 8.60
N SER A 544 -9.05 -3.96 7.63
CA SER A 544 -10.46 -4.26 7.92
C SER A 544 -10.70 -5.67 8.44
N LEU A 545 -9.77 -6.59 8.19
CA LEU A 545 -9.88 -7.98 8.59
C LEU A 545 -8.50 -8.64 8.69
N ILE A 546 -8.32 -9.52 9.67
CA ILE A 546 -7.16 -10.43 9.75
C ILE A 546 -7.59 -11.87 9.49
N GLU A 547 -6.84 -12.58 8.66
CA GLU A 547 -6.99 -14.02 8.44
C GLU A 547 -5.73 -14.80 8.81
N GLY A 548 -5.93 -16.04 9.24
CA GLY A 548 -4.86 -16.96 9.60
C GLY A 548 -4.75 -18.07 8.56
N ILE A 549 -3.59 -18.22 7.93
CA ILE A 549 -3.31 -19.25 6.92
C ILE A 549 -2.34 -20.29 7.49
N ARG A 550 -2.84 -21.51 7.72
CA ARG A 550 -2.00 -22.66 8.09
C ARG A 550 -1.68 -23.51 6.87
N LEU A 551 -0.40 -23.53 6.49
CA LEU A 551 0.13 -24.42 5.45
C LEU A 551 0.51 -25.78 6.05
N ASN A 552 -0.04 -26.86 5.51
CA ASN A 552 0.43 -28.22 5.81
C ASN A 552 0.98 -28.84 4.53
N LEU A 553 2.27 -29.17 4.53
CA LEU A 553 2.94 -29.83 3.42
C LEU A 553 3.13 -31.31 3.78
N TYR A 554 2.73 -32.19 2.87
CA TYR A 554 2.83 -33.63 3.04
C TYR A 554 3.68 -34.21 1.91
N LYS A 555 4.70 -35.01 2.24
CA LYS A 555 5.56 -35.71 1.27
C LYS A 555 4.76 -36.69 0.45
N ASP A 556 3.81 -37.38 1.07
CA ASP A 556 2.90 -38.29 0.40
C ASP A 556 1.58 -38.47 1.18
N TRP A 557 0.70 -39.31 0.63
CA TRP A 557 -0.59 -39.63 1.24
C TRP A 557 -0.46 -40.33 2.61
N LYS A 558 0.63 -41.07 2.86
CA LYS A 558 0.83 -41.77 4.13
C LYS A 558 1.14 -40.78 5.24
N GLU A 559 1.95 -39.75 4.95
CA GLU A 559 2.20 -38.68 5.91
C GLU A 559 0.93 -37.87 6.21
N PHE A 560 0.10 -37.64 5.19
CA PHE A 560 -1.21 -37.00 5.36
C PHE A 560 -2.14 -37.80 6.29
N THR A 561 -2.26 -39.11 6.10
CA THR A 561 -3.11 -39.95 6.96
C THR A 561 -2.54 -40.05 8.37
N LYS A 562 -1.22 -40.22 8.51
CA LYS A 562 -0.53 -40.24 9.80
C LYS A 562 -0.80 -38.95 10.59
N SER A 563 -0.58 -37.79 9.97
CA SER A 563 -0.84 -36.48 10.59
C SER A 563 -2.31 -36.30 10.95
N SER A 564 -3.23 -36.83 10.15
CA SER A 564 -4.67 -36.78 10.46
C SER A 564 -5.02 -37.62 11.69
N ILE A 565 -4.44 -38.81 11.82
CA ILE A 565 -4.60 -39.68 13.00
C ILE A 565 -3.98 -39.02 14.23
N GLU A 566 -2.78 -38.46 14.13
CA GLU A 566 -2.12 -37.73 15.21
C GLU A 566 -2.95 -36.52 15.67
N LYS A 567 -3.57 -35.78 14.74
CA LYS A 567 -4.49 -34.68 15.07
C LYS A 567 -5.74 -35.15 15.78
N ILE A 568 -6.32 -36.29 15.38
CA ILE A 568 -7.48 -36.88 16.06
C ILE A 568 -7.08 -37.35 17.46
N SER A 569 -5.91 -38.01 17.58
CA SER A 569 -5.39 -38.51 18.85
C SER A 569 -5.03 -37.40 19.82
N SER A 570 -4.34 -36.35 19.36
CA SER A 570 -4.02 -35.16 20.17
C SER A 570 -5.29 -34.42 20.55
N PHE A 571 -6.23 -34.21 19.62
CA PHE A 571 -7.54 -33.65 19.96
C PHE A 571 -8.23 -34.46 21.05
N ALA A 572 -8.26 -35.80 20.94
CA ALA A 572 -8.87 -36.65 21.94
C ALA A 572 -8.14 -36.64 23.29
N TYR A 573 -6.82 -36.44 23.29
CA TYR A 573 -6.01 -36.34 24.50
C TYR A 573 -6.20 -34.98 25.19
N ASP A 574 -6.01 -33.88 24.45
CA ASP A 574 -6.14 -32.50 24.93
C ASP A 574 -7.57 -32.18 25.37
N HIS A 575 -8.54 -32.83 24.74
CA HIS A 575 -9.96 -32.73 25.05
C HIS A 575 -10.48 -34.03 25.65
N SER A 576 -9.64 -34.75 26.40
CA SER A 576 -10.02 -36.01 27.06
C SER A 576 -11.26 -35.86 27.92
N GLY A 577 -11.41 -34.73 28.63
CA GLY A 577 -12.66 -34.38 29.31
C GLY A 577 -13.85 -34.39 28.36
N ILE A 578 -13.77 -33.71 27.21
CA ILE A 578 -14.85 -33.67 26.22
C ILE A 578 -15.16 -35.05 25.67
N VAL A 579 -14.14 -35.83 25.32
CA VAL A 579 -14.32 -37.18 24.77
C VAL A 579 -14.91 -38.11 25.82
N SER A 580 -14.38 -38.12 27.04
CA SER A 580 -14.88 -38.91 28.16
C SER A 580 -16.31 -38.53 28.52
N PHE A 581 -16.63 -37.24 28.62
CA PHE A 581 -18.00 -36.78 28.86
C PHE A 581 -18.94 -37.11 27.70
N SER A 582 -18.48 -37.05 26.44
CA SER A 582 -19.31 -37.43 25.29
C SER A 582 -19.59 -38.93 25.29
N ILE A 583 -18.59 -39.76 25.56
CA ILE A 583 -18.74 -41.21 25.72
C ILE A 583 -19.70 -41.51 26.88
N LEU A 584 -19.53 -40.84 28.02
CA LEU A 584 -20.38 -41.00 29.21
C LEU A 584 -21.82 -40.55 28.95
N SER A 585 -22.01 -39.48 28.18
CA SER A 585 -23.32 -39.01 27.72
C SER A 585 -23.98 -40.02 26.78
N ILE A 586 -23.21 -40.59 25.84
CA ILE A 586 -23.71 -41.61 24.91
C ILE A 586 -24.09 -42.89 25.68
N THR A 587 -23.26 -43.36 26.61
CA THR A 587 -23.58 -44.55 27.41
C THR A 587 -24.78 -44.30 28.31
N MET A 588 -24.93 -43.09 28.86
CA MET A 588 -26.10 -42.71 29.64
C MET A 588 -27.38 -42.70 28.79
N VAL A 589 -27.33 -42.12 27.58
CA VAL A 589 -28.46 -42.13 26.63
C VAL A 589 -28.81 -43.56 26.23
N ILE A 590 -27.83 -44.41 25.92
CA ILE A 590 -28.04 -45.84 25.62
C ILE A 590 -28.69 -46.54 26.81
N ASN A 591 -28.24 -46.28 28.04
CA ASN A 591 -28.83 -46.86 29.25
C ASN A 591 -30.27 -46.40 29.48
N ILE A 592 -30.58 -45.12 29.22
CA ILE A 592 -31.95 -44.61 29.29
C ILE A 592 -32.84 -45.27 28.23
N ILE A 593 -32.36 -45.41 26.99
CA ILE A 593 -33.08 -46.09 25.90
C ILE A 593 -33.34 -47.56 26.26
N ASN A 594 -32.33 -48.26 26.80
CA ASN A 594 -32.45 -49.66 27.21
C ASN A 594 -33.39 -49.85 28.42
N LYS A 595 -33.32 -48.96 29.43
CA LYS A 595 -34.26 -48.96 30.58
C LYS A 595 -35.70 -48.67 30.14
N LYS A 596 -35.93 -47.88 29.10
CA LYS A 596 -37.27 -47.61 28.54
C LYS A 596 -37.91 -48.83 27.88
N SER A 597 -37.13 -49.85 27.52
CA SER A 597 -37.62 -51.12 27.00
C SER A 597 -38.17 -52.05 28.10
N SER A 598 -37.88 -51.75 29.37
CA SER A 598 -38.57 -52.32 30.54
C SER A 598 -39.64 -51.34 31.03
N SER A 599 -40.85 -51.81 31.29
CA SER A 599 -42.08 -51.02 31.47
C SER A 599 -42.14 -50.04 32.66
N ASP A 600 -41.06 -49.82 33.42
CA ASP A 600 -41.03 -48.95 34.60
C ASP A 600 -40.28 -47.63 34.35
N ILE A 601 -40.94 -46.71 33.65
CA ILE A 601 -40.43 -45.36 33.35
C ILE A 601 -40.44 -44.43 34.58
N THR A 602 -41.09 -44.81 35.68
CA THR A 602 -41.29 -43.96 36.87
C THR A 602 -40.16 -43.98 37.90
N SER A 603 -39.09 -44.78 37.69
CA SER A 603 -38.00 -44.96 38.67
C SER A 603 -36.69 -44.24 38.32
N MET A 604 -36.76 -43.13 37.56
CA MET A 604 -35.56 -42.32 37.31
C MET A 604 -35.11 -41.68 38.64
N GLY A 605 -34.08 -42.25 39.25
CA GLY A 605 -33.57 -41.81 40.54
C GLY A 605 -33.05 -40.38 40.49
N ILE A 606 -33.02 -39.70 41.64
CA ILE A 606 -32.49 -38.33 41.76
C ILE A 606 -31.06 -38.21 41.18
N THR A 607 -30.24 -39.26 41.32
CA THR A 607 -28.90 -39.36 40.72
C THR A 607 -28.93 -39.32 39.18
N ASP A 608 -29.79 -40.12 38.54
CA ASP A 608 -29.94 -40.15 37.08
C ASP A 608 -30.39 -38.77 36.57
N PHE A 609 -31.20 -38.04 37.34
CA PHE A 609 -31.63 -36.68 37.00
C PHE A 609 -30.48 -35.65 37.08
N PHE A 610 -29.67 -35.67 38.15
CA PHE A 610 -28.52 -34.79 38.28
C PHE A 610 -27.46 -35.04 37.19
N GLU A 611 -27.20 -36.30 36.85
CA GLU A 611 -26.29 -36.67 35.77
C GLU A 611 -26.75 -36.10 34.41
N VAL A 612 -28.05 -36.18 34.09
CA VAL A 612 -28.62 -35.56 32.87
C VAL A 612 -28.43 -34.05 32.88
N ILE A 613 -28.66 -33.38 34.02
CA ILE A 613 -28.46 -31.93 34.15
C ILE A 613 -27.00 -31.55 33.92
N VAL A 614 -26.04 -32.28 34.49
CA VAL A 614 -24.61 -32.02 34.31
C VAL A 614 -24.21 -32.18 32.85
N VAL A 615 -24.67 -33.24 32.18
CA VAL A 615 -24.45 -33.45 30.74
C VAL A 615 -25.06 -32.32 29.92
N PHE A 616 -26.29 -31.89 30.23
CA PHE A 616 -26.95 -30.79 29.54
C PHE A 616 -26.19 -29.46 29.71
N LEU A 617 -25.83 -29.10 30.94
CA LEU A 617 -25.05 -27.89 31.22
C LEU A 617 -23.70 -27.92 30.50
N TYR A 618 -23.05 -29.08 30.48
CA TYR A 618 -21.81 -29.28 29.76
C TYR A 618 -21.97 -29.06 28.25
N ILE A 619 -23.00 -29.65 27.62
CA ILE A 619 -23.32 -29.43 26.20
C ILE A 619 -23.58 -27.95 25.94
N VAL A 620 -24.32 -27.26 26.81
CA VAL A 620 -24.60 -25.82 26.71
C VAL A 620 -23.31 -25.01 26.73
N VAL A 621 -22.39 -25.29 27.67
CA VAL A 621 -21.10 -24.57 27.77
C VAL A 621 -20.22 -24.82 26.55
N VAL A 622 -20.10 -26.07 26.10
CA VAL A 622 -19.31 -26.42 24.91
C VAL A 622 -19.90 -25.78 23.66
N THR A 623 -21.23 -25.82 23.50
CA THR A 623 -21.92 -25.20 22.37
C THR A 623 -21.78 -23.68 22.41
N ALA A 624 -21.91 -23.06 23.59
CA ALA A 624 -21.70 -21.63 23.77
C ALA A 624 -20.27 -21.21 23.39
N LYS A 625 -19.24 -21.95 23.84
CA LYS A 625 -17.84 -21.71 23.46
C LYS A 625 -17.59 -21.92 21.96
N TRP A 626 -18.23 -22.93 21.38
CA TRP A 626 -18.15 -23.19 19.94
C TRP A 626 -18.79 -22.04 19.16
N VAL A 627 -19.97 -21.57 19.58
CA VAL A 627 -20.68 -20.44 18.96
C VAL A 627 -19.92 -19.13 19.14
N SER A 628 -19.37 -18.84 20.33
CA SER A 628 -18.58 -17.62 20.57
C SER A 628 -17.35 -17.56 19.67
N ASN A 629 -16.71 -18.71 19.42
CA ASN A 629 -15.51 -18.78 18.59
C ASN A 629 -15.84 -19.00 17.10
N LYS A 630 -17.10 -18.87 16.69
CA LYS A 630 -17.51 -19.10 15.30
C LYS A 630 -16.88 -18.07 14.35
N ASP A 631 -16.72 -16.82 14.78
CA ASP A 631 -16.17 -15.76 13.94
C ASP A 631 -14.66 -15.96 13.73
N VAL A 632 -13.90 -16.15 14.82
CA VAL A 632 -12.46 -16.51 14.76
C VAL A 632 -12.21 -17.72 13.84
N ARG A 633 -13.07 -18.74 13.90
CA ARG A 633 -12.91 -19.96 13.09
C ARG A 633 -13.19 -19.75 11.61
N GLN A 634 -14.07 -18.81 11.24
CA GLN A 634 -14.31 -18.46 9.84
C GLN A 634 -13.07 -17.84 9.18
N HIS A 635 -12.23 -17.18 9.97
CA HIS A 635 -11.00 -16.54 9.50
C HIS A 635 -9.74 -17.41 9.59
N ARG A 636 -9.88 -18.68 10.02
CA ARG A 636 -8.80 -19.67 10.00
C ARG A 636 -8.88 -20.52 8.73
N ARG A 637 -7.90 -20.37 7.85
CA ARG A 637 -7.75 -21.15 6.61
C ARG A 637 -6.67 -22.19 6.78
N THR A 638 -6.96 -23.42 6.40
CA THR A 638 -5.95 -24.50 6.35
C THR A 638 -5.78 -24.96 4.92
N VAL A 639 -4.59 -24.76 4.36
CA VAL A 639 -4.26 -25.19 3.00
C VAL A 639 -3.29 -26.35 3.07
N ARG A 640 -3.61 -27.42 2.33
CA ARG A 640 -2.86 -28.68 2.37
C ARG A 640 -2.24 -28.95 1.01
N PHE A 641 -0.93 -29.23 0.95
CA PHE A 641 -0.25 -29.57 -0.30
C PHE A 641 0.43 -30.93 -0.22
N ASN A 642 0.49 -31.61 -1.36
CA ASN A 642 1.32 -32.79 -1.54
C ASN A 642 2.59 -32.35 -2.27
N SER A 643 3.76 -32.45 -1.62
CA SER A 643 5.01 -31.91 -2.13
C SER A 643 5.62 -32.72 -3.28
N ARG A 644 5.29 -34.02 -3.44
CA ARG A 644 5.76 -34.82 -4.58
C ARG A 644 5.19 -34.33 -5.91
N LYS A 645 3.89 -34.03 -5.96
CA LYS A 645 3.26 -33.46 -7.17
C LYS A 645 3.94 -32.16 -7.63
N PHE A 646 4.53 -31.42 -6.69
CA PHE A 646 5.22 -30.18 -6.98
C PHE A 646 6.62 -30.38 -7.60
N LYS A 647 7.32 -31.49 -7.30
CA LYS A 647 8.64 -31.78 -7.89
C LYS A 647 8.54 -32.17 -9.37
N ASP A 648 7.60 -33.04 -9.71
CA ASP A 648 7.38 -33.49 -11.10
C ASP A 648 6.93 -32.34 -12.02
N ASP A 649 6.25 -31.35 -11.44
CA ASP A 649 5.79 -30.14 -12.10
C ASP A 649 6.83 -29.03 -12.17
N ALA A 650 7.92 -29.08 -11.40
CA ALA A 650 9.03 -28.11 -11.52
C ALA A 650 9.96 -28.47 -12.68
N SER A 651 10.08 -29.76 -13.01
CA SER A 651 10.84 -30.24 -14.18
C SER A 651 10.17 -29.95 -15.52
N ASN A 652 8.83 -29.88 -15.55
CA ASN A 652 8.12 -29.24 -16.65
C ASN A 652 8.13 -27.74 -16.33
N LYS A 653 8.60 -26.85 -17.21
CA LYS A 653 8.66 -25.38 -16.98
C LYS A 653 7.32 -24.68 -16.61
N ASN A 654 6.27 -25.42 -16.26
CA ASN A 654 4.97 -24.95 -15.81
C ASN A 654 4.93 -24.62 -14.30
N ASN A 655 5.47 -23.43 -13.98
CA ASN A 655 5.07 -22.47 -12.94
C ASN A 655 4.44 -23.06 -11.66
N SER A 656 5.27 -23.62 -10.78
CA SER A 656 4.86 -24.29 -9.54
C SER A 656 4.16 -23.35 -8.54
N LEU A 657 4.59 -22.08 -8.48
CA LEU A 657 3.94 -21.02 -7.70
C LEU A 657 2.52 -20.70 -8.21
N SER A 658 2.28 -20.76 -9.52
CA SER A 658 0.92 -20.55 -10.06
C SER A 658 -0.09 -21.55 -9.50
N LYS A 659 0.30 -22.82 -9.28
CA LYS A 659 -0.57 -23.84 -8.67
C LYS A 659 -0.81 -23.58 -7.19
N LEU A 660 0.19 -23.06 -6.47
CA LEU A 660 0.06 -22.61 -5.08
C LEU A 660 -1.03 -21.52 -4.99
N PHE A 661 -0.90 -20.43 -5.77
CA PHE A 661 -1.85 -19.32 -5.78
C PHE A 661 -3.23 -19.71 -6.30
N ASN A 662 -3.30 -20.53 -7.35
CA ASN A 662 -4.58 -21.06 -7.84
C ASN A 662 -5.30 -21.87 -6.77
N LYS A 663 -4.59 -22.60 -5.89
CA LYS A 663 -5.22 -23.34 -4.81
C LYS A 663 -5.75 -22.44 -3.69
N PHE A 664 -5.06 -21.35 -3.40
CA PHE A 664 -5.59 -20.31 -2.51
C PHE A 664 -6.88 -19.72 -3.10
N ASN A 665 -6.88 -19.40 -4.39
CA ASN A 665 -8.06 -18.92 -5.11
C ASN A 665 -9.18 -19.97 -5.21
N PHE A 666 -8.88 -21.27 -5.28
CA PHE A 666 -9.88 -22.33 -5.39
C PHE A 666 -10.57 -22.65 -4.06
N SER A 667 -9.94 -22.35 -2.92
CA SER A 667 -10.57 -22.47 -1.60
C SER A 667 -11.83 -21.60 -1.44
N LYS A 668 -12.01 -20.62 -2.34
CA LYS A 668 -13.19 -19.79 -2.58
C LYS A 668 -14.50 -20.57 -2.77
N HIS A 669 -14.45 -21.78 -3.35
CA HIS A 669 -15.68 -22.51 -3.67
C HIS A 669 -16.32 -23.24 -2.47
N LEU A 670 -15.59 -23.41 -1.36
CA LEU A 670 -16.08 -24.15 -0.19
C LEU A 670 -16.82 -23.27 0.82
N ILE A 671 -16.82 -21.94 0.64
CA ILE A 671 -17.52 -21.01 1.51
C ILE A 671 -18.62 -20.34 0.69
N ASN A 672 -19.86 -20.74 0.95
CA ASN A 672 -21.07 -20.38 0.21
C ASN A 672 -21.51 -18.91 0.37
N LYS A 673 -20.58 -17.97 0.56
CA LYS A 673 -20.86 -16.55 0.75
C LYS A 673 -20.51 -15.74 -0.48
N LYS A 674 -21.36 -14.75 -0.78
CA LYS A 674 -21.17 -13.65 -1.73
C LYS A 674 -20.02 -12.70 -1.34
N GLU A 675 -19.01 -13.16 -0.61
CA GLU A 675 -17.91 -12.31 -0.15
C GLU A 675 -16.96 -12.01 -1.32
N GLU A 676 -16.54 -10.74 -1.37
CA GLU A 676 -15.59 -10.16 -2.33
C GLU A 676 -14.35 -11.05 -2.52
N ASP A 677 -13.83 -11.07 -3.75
CA ASP A 677 -12.72 -11.92 -4.16
C ASP A 677 -11.51 -11.76 -3.23
N PHE A 678 -10.90 -12.88 -2.80
CA PHE A 678 -9.62 -12.89 -2.08
C PHE A 678 -8.52 -12.46 -3.06
N GLN A 679 -8.31 -11.16 -3.18
CA GLN A 679 -7.33 -10.55 -4.06
C GLN A 679 -6.03 -10.34 -3.28
N MET A 680 -4.99 -11.10 -3.60
CA MET A 680 -3.67 -10.92 -2.99
C MET A 680 -2.93 -9.78 -3.65
N HIS A 681 -2.44 -8.82 -2.86
CA HIS A 681 -1.50 -7.83 -3.35
C HIS A 681 -0.18 -8.51 -3.79
N VAL A 682 0.57 -7.86 -4.68
CA VAL A 682 1.82 -8.38 -5.25
C VAL A 682 2.83 -8.74 -4.18
N ILE A 683 2.97 -7.93 -3.12
CA ILE A 683 3.92 -8.20 -2.04
C ILE A 683 3.53 -9.46 -1.25
N LEU A 684 2.23 -9.69 -1.02
CA LEU A 684 1.75 -10.89 -0.35
C LEU A 684 2.10 -12.14 -1.16
N LYS A 685 2.02 -12.09 -2.50
CA LYS A 685 2.43 -13.22 -3.34
C LYS A 685 3.91 -13.56 -3.14
N VAL A 686 4.79 -12.57 -3.11
CA VAL A 686 6.22 -12.79 -2.84
C VAL A 686 6.41 -13.39 -1.45
N MET A 687 5.82 -12.78 -0.42
CA MET A 687 5.95 -13.21 0.97
C MET A 687 5.39 -14.62 1.20
N MET A 688 4.24 -14.97 0.61
CA MET A 688 3.67 -16.32 0.67
C MET A 688 4.50 -17.34 -0.09
N GLY A 689 5.09 -16.96 -1.24
CA GLY A 689 6.01 -17.80 -1.99
C GLY A 689 7.24 -18.16 -1.15
N LEU A 690 7.87 -17.16 -0.53
CA LEU A 690 9.01 -17.34 0.38
C LEU A 690 8.65 -18.21 1.59
N TYR A 691 7.51 -17.96 2.24
CA TYR A 691 7.02 -18.77 3.35
C TYR A 691 6.75 -20.23 2.95
N PHE A 692 6.14 -20.44 1.78
CA PHE A 692 5.90 -21.78 1.25
C PHE A 692 7.21 -22.55 1.03
N LEU A 693 8.21 -21.92 0.40
CA LEU A 693 9.52 -22.52 0.20
C LEU A 693 10.19 -22.84 1.55
N GLN A 694 10.15 -21.91 2.51
CA GLN A 694 10.69 -22.12 3.87
C GLN A 694 10.05 -23.33 4.58
N LYS A 695 8.74 -23.55 4.40
CA LYS A 695 8.04 -24.69 4.99
C LYS A 695 8.34 -26.00 4.28
N LYS A 696 8.69 -25.98 2.99
CA LYS A 696 8.95 -27.19 2.19
C LYS A 696 10.19 -27.97 2.64
N GLU A 697 11.15 -27.28 3.26
CA GLU A 697 12.41 -27.86 3.72
C GLU A 697 12.32 -28.53 5.10
N LYS A 698 11.39 -28.06 5.93
CA LYS A 698 11.12 -28.64 7.25
C LYS A 698 10.31 -29.91 7.07
#